data_AF-X8IVC1-F1
#
_entry.id   AF-X8IVC1-F1
#
_cell.length_a   1.000
_cell.length_b   1.000
_cell.length_c   1.000
_cell.angle_alpha   90.00
_cell.angle_beta   90.00
_cell.angle_gamma   90.00
#
_symmetry.space_group_name_H-M   'P 1'
#
loop_
_entity.id
_entity.type
_entity.pdbx_description
1 polymer ?
#
loop_
_entity_poly.entity_id
_entity_poly.type
_entity_poly.pdbx_seq_one_letter_code
_entity_poly.pdbx_strand_id
1 'polypeptide(L)'
;MDFLKDANPSNADEWISFAQTQFSDVTRGLAEIQPGLLEFLMSADEGIRNSVRSSLCGAAFPTTHASWVNSISCSIFQRFLAYLNRLPSNLYLVDRSIDEACRKVMPYMVLLSALGRVQFPSTDLEEPTNQKREARITTCPYQNTSAVNPQLFSVLGLQYPTSPKELQEVETLLLQRLEMFLGLLIDAFGNPKLGVHSKTLIFDTPQEINQQSNLPITADSSNEKLKNQIVEGPGILDHVAQIGSKPAFTVISSLDPTSTVGERNLLSRSPETDWETTGRNLFDKRHYSQAMICFEKANLPMERGIAAAYESRKQAKLLQAAQTIDQTACSAAFTKAATDFLGCAKLTKGEQQVACYLHAAECYLQAEDWITAAQAYRAANDFDMAARIFLGEGSIDKAVEVVKEHRDDMLENITEEIIGIARLEYFRTNQLERASELFDEVDEQLEYMENYGFAVALIPVLEHRKCHDRARKTIEQALRGLWKLFPFNSRGTERQIPAIDLFINQLSNSKTLKCEESRELEVFQALCTNDAEKLLALAQSSEEAISDSGQSASSCSILALLCFSHSSHLLIPQRNSTISEFIQKAKLALSYINHLLQFTRSLDVSSLNAQKLLGFEPLESTEPKENKLPEFWIHSTSLMFEGAQKILDVSEVPTSSTLGLFSLAASEADTRHLALAAMYDSIRSEVRKMHQAASLGSYLYPCLEFAICGRCSLSECGRQEVFSHDLPNEQRQDFFNQRARGLIIQIQIVHGYQVDSHHNEHERRGFRRTWARRLYENLMPHFPPLGNFLCIDPKRIPELAHSINAISAWCKDALHNLDPGFGPPNRFLSDVLAYLDISFRINRQDYILELHSRKLVRPRDDLMIAKVGSVSERYSIVHDFINFYARRSPDVISRAIRAAHHIIFEPLAVEANVLVNVLEFVGREIILQWRIHQSGSDGVFDKLMVPRSWAVDLIKSSPLPAQQGIHLRDFFDVLYKVLEGFRCFEPGSSPLYAFNGLLGLRVRSVLIMRICRLIVLIAHNTSIPLPVKEEIRQAIARSLGGPGEVLTSLCSRFLRADSWTGLLNAVRCSPLNRGADELVYSFRHREGKSPPTITLIRTIIYNDINPELATLLSLVEPDATPDPKSEPSVHQAQEYLYTDTEIATIELTQTKTASGANVSKSPNLIRSESNFPSAPQIEPKRSLTTSEIKSGKKIIPCYKRYR
;
A
#
# COMPACT_ATOMS: atom_id res chain seq x y z
N MET A 1 9.01 -15.15 10.23
CA MET A 1 8.15 -15.09 11.42
C MET A 1 8.22 -16.38 12.28
N ASP A 2 9.23 -17.24 12.12
CA ASP A 2 9.36 -18.51 12.88
C ASP A 2 10.28 -18.43 14.13
N PHE A 3 10.78 -17.25 14.52
CA PHE A 3 11.83 -17.09 15.54
C PHE A 3 11.31 -16.99 16.99
N LEU A 4 10.06 -16.53 17.20
CA LEU A 4 9.48 -16.25 18.52
C LEU A 4 8.67 -17.43 19.11
N LYS A 5 9.00 -18.66 18.75
CA LYS A 5 8.05 -19.80 18.77
C LYS A 5 7.33 -20.10 20.09
N ASP A 6 7.80 -19.68 21.28
CA ASP A 6 7.13 -20.04 22.55
C ASP A 6 7.17 -18.99 23.68
N ALA A 7 7.76 -17.80 23.49
CA ALA A 7 7.75 -16.73 24.50
C ALA A 7 7.82 -15.35 23.82
N ASN A 8 6.84 -14.48 24.09
CA ASN A 8 6.75 -13.14 23.53
C ASN A 8 7.20 -12.13 24.60
N PRO A 9 8.47 -11.67 24.61
CA PRO A 9 8.96 -10.75 25.63
C PRO A 9 8.32 -9.38 25.39
N SER A 10 7.97 -8.62 26.44
CA SER A 10 7.33 -7.31 26.23
C SER A 10 7.90 -6.11 26.96
N ASN A 11 8.61 -6.32 28.04
CA ASN A 11 9.31 -5.30 28.76
C ASN A 11 10.82 -5.44 28.51
N ALA A 12 11.53 -4.37 28.84
CA ALA A 12 12.98 -4.28 28.68
C ALA A 12 13.72 -5.49 29.28
N ASP A 13 13.30 -5.96 30.45
CA ASP A 13 14.00 -6.99 31.22
C ASP A 13 13.74 -8.40 30.67
N GLU A 14 12.51 -8.68 30.19
CA GLU A 14 12.20 -9.93 29.50
C GLU A 14 12.88 -10.02 28.14
N TRP A 15 12.99 -8.92 27.40
CA TRP A 15 13.75 -8.89 26.14
C TRP A 15 15.23 -9.17 26.36
N ILE A 16 15.81 -8.65 27.45
CA ILE A 16 17.19 -8.95 27.84
C ILE A 16 17.33 -10.43 28.19
N SER A 17 16.45 -10.98 29.04
CA SER A 17 16.46 -12.39 29.42
C SER A 17 16.29 -13.33 28.20
N PHE A 18 15.35 -13.02 27.31
CA PHE A 18 15.13 -13.77 26.07
C PHE A 18 16.39 -13.76 25.18
N ALA A 19 16.98 -12.59 24.94
CA ALA A 19 18.18 -12.47 24.13
C ALA A 19 19.42 -13.12 24.80
N GLN A 20 19.48 -13.18 26.13
CA GLN A 20 20.47 -13.97 26.87
C GLN A 20 20.26 -15.49 26.70
N THR A 21 19.02 -15.97 26.57
CA THR A 21 18.78 -17.41 26.29
C THR A 21 19.05 -17.81 24.83
N GLN A 22 18.95 -16.85 23.89
CA GLN A 22 19.10 -17.06 22.45
C GLN A 22 20.40 -16.50 21.89
N PHE A 23 21.47 -16.40 22.70
CA PHE A 23 22.73 -15.72 22.36
C PHE A 23 23.26 -16.02 20.94
N SER A 24 23.11 -17.26 20.44
CA SER A 24 23.58 -17.69 19.11
C SER A 24 22.84 -17.07 17.93
N ASP A 25 21.58 -16.67 18.09
CA ASP A 25 20.69 -16.26 17.00
C ASP A 25 20.19 -14.80 17.11
N VAL A 26 20.69 -14.06 18.12
CA VAL A 26 20.36 -12.65 18.40
C VAL A 26 20.52 -11.74 17.18
N THR A 27 21.59 -11.90 16.40
CA THR A 27 21.93 -10.98 15.31
C THR A 27 20.98 -11.07 14.12
N ARG A 28 20.53 -12.27 13.77
CA ARG A 28 19.67 -12.49 12.59
C ARG A 28 18.19 -12.39 12.96
N GLY A 29 17.78 -12.96 14.10
CA GLY A 29 16.39 -12.99 14.53
C GLY A 29 15.88 -11.64 15.03
N LEU A 30 16.63 -10.95 15.91
CA LEU A 30 16.15 -9.73 16.59
C LEU A 30 16.31 -8.47 15.74
N ALA A 31 17.20 -8.46 14.75
CA ALA A 31 17.32 -7.35 13.82
C ALA A 31 16.04 -7.16 12.98
N GLU A 32 15.29 -8.23 12.69
CA GLU A 32 14.12 -8.18 11.81
C GLU A 32 12.80 -7.95 12.55
N ILE A 33 12.77 -8.09 13.88
CA ILE A 33 11.55 -8.05 14.69
C ILE A 33 11.04 -6.61 14.90
N GLN A 34 11.87 -5.72 15.43
CA GLN A 34 11.48 -4.33 15.71
C GLN A 34 12.64 -3.36 15.46
N PRO A 35 12.40 -2.21 14.80
CA PRO A 35 13.40 -1.17 14.63
C PRO A 35 13.90 -0.64 15.99
N GLY A 36 15.22 -0.66 16.21
CA GLY A 36 15.85 -0.19 17.45
C GLY A 36 16.06 -1.24 18.55
N LEU A 37 15.37 -2.39 18.49
CA LEU A 37 15.41 -3.40 19.57
C LEU A 37 16.81 -3.99 19.80
N LEU A 38 17.52 -4.34 18.72
CA LEU A 38 18.89 -4.83 18.79
C LEU A 38 19.82 -3.78 19.42
N GLU A 39 19.65 -2.50 19.07
CA GLU A 39 20.43 -1.39 19.61
C GLU A 39 20.20 -1.18 21.10
N PHE A 40 18.96 -1.33 21.57
CA PHE A 40 18.65 -1.34 22.99
C PHE A 40 19.29 -2.52 23.71
N LEU A 41 19.10 -3.75 23.20
CA LEU A 41 19.61 -4.96 23.84
C LEU A 41 21.13 -4.92 24.00
N MET A 42 21.83 -4.48 22.96
CA MET A 42 23.28 -4.25 23.01
C MET A 42 23.67 -3.13 23.96
N SER A 43 22.80 -2.16 24.20
CA SER A 43 23.07 -1.08 25.16
C SER A 43 22.74 -1.45 26.61
N ALA A 44 21.76 -2.32 26.80
CA ALA A 44 21.25 -2.72 28.10
C ALA A 44 22.04 -3.88 28.71
N ASP A 45 22.61 -4.78 27.89
CA ASP A 45 23.33 -5.96 28.36
C ASP A 45 24.68 -6.16 27.66
N GLU A 46 25.73 -6.37 28.46
CA GLU A 46 27.08 -6.58 27.96
C GLU A 46 27.28 -7.96 27.33
N GLY A 47 26.63 -9.00 27.86
CA GLY A 47 26.69 -10.35 27.30
C GLY A 47 26.13 -10.41 25.88
N ILE A 48 25.00 -9.74 25.65
CA ILE A 48 24.34 -9.67 24.33
C ILE A 48 25.21 -8.89 23.36
N ARG A 49 25.74 -7.73 23.79
CA ARG A 49 26.68 -6.94 22.99
C ARG A 49 27.92 -7.75 22.60
N ASN A 50 28.46 -8.54 23.52
CA ASN A 50 29.61 -9.43 23.25
C ASN A 50 29.24 -10.58 22.31
N SER A 51 28.02 -11.15 22.42
CA SER A 51 27.55 -12.17 21.49
C SER A 51 27.39 -11.61 20.06
N VAL A 52 26.77 -10.44 19.93
CA VAL A 52 26.66 -9.72 18.65
C VAL A 52 28.04 -9.44 18.08
N ARG A 53 28.99 -8.99 18.92
CA ARG A 53 30.38 -8.80 18.51
C ARG A 53 31.01 -10.10 18.00
N SER A 54 30.80 -11.22 18.68
CA SER A 54 31.34 -12.53 18.25
C SER A 54 30.70 -13.07 16.97
N SER A 55 29.44 -12.70 16.70
CA SER A 55 28.69 -13.12 15.50
C SER A 55 29.00 -12.26 14.28
N LEU A 56 29.49 -11.03 14.48
CA LEU A 56 29.74 -10.08 13.40
C LEU A 56 31.22 -9.84 13.14
N CYS A 57 32.08 -9.99 14.14
CA CYS A 57 33.52 -9.78 14.09
C CYS A 57 34.30 -11.09 14.33
N GLY A 58 35.62 -11.05 14.22
CA GLY A 58 36.51 -12.20 14.38
C GLY A 58 36.36 -13.21 13.25
N ALA A 59 36.30 -14.50 13.59
CA ALA A 59 36.18 -15.59 12.61
C ALA A 59 34.87 -15.54 11.79
N ALA A 60 33.85 -14.81 12.25
CA ALA A 60 32.59 -14.62 11.55
C ALA A 60 32.60 -13.43 10.57
N PHE A 61 33.62 -12.55 10.63
CA PHE A 61 33.71 -11.40 9.73
C PHE A 61 34.10 -11.85 8.30
N PRO A 62 33.45 -11.32 7.25
CA PRO A 62 33.77 -11.68 5.86
C PRO A 62 35.21 -11.36 5.47
N THR A 63 35.90 -12.32 4.88
CA THR A 63 37.32 -12.19 4.47
C THR A 63 37.51 -11.75 3.02
N THR A 64 36.43 -11.67 2.23
CA THR A 64 36.45 -11.18 0.85
C THR A 64 35.32 -10.19 0.59
N HIS A 65 35.50 -9.28 -0.36
CA HIS A 65 34.51 -8.30 -0.80
C HIS A 65 33.21 -8.97 -1.27
N ALA A 66 33.30 -10.08 -2.02
CA ALA A 66 32.12 -10.82 -2.48
C ALA A 66 31.30 -11.38 -1.30
N SER A 67 31.98 -11.92 -0.28
CA SER A 67 31.31 -12.36 0.96
C SER A 67 30.79 -11.21 1.80
N TRP A 68 31.44 -10.04 1.76
CA TRP A 68 31.08 -8.86 2.54
C TRP A 68 29.74 -8.24 2.11
N VAL A 69 29.53 -8.02 0.80
CA VAL A 69 28.33 -7.31 0.28
C VAL A 69 27.02 -8.00 0.67
N ASN A 70 27.02 -9.33 0.75
CA ASN A 70 25.85 -10.13 1.12
C ASN A 70 25.88 -10.63 2.58
N SER A 71 26.83 -10.14 3.39
CA SER A 71 26.95 -10.55 4.78
C SER A 71 25.97 -9.83 5.70
N ILE A 72 25.61 -10.52 6.79
CA ILE A 72 24.86 -9.93 7.90
C ILE A 72 25.66 -8.78 8.54
N SER A 73 26.99 -8.92 8.63
CA SER A 73 27.89 -7.86 9.11
C SER A 73 27.73 -6.56 8.32
N CYS A 74 27.64 -6.61 6.98
CA CYS A 74 27.45 -5.40 6.16
C CYS A 74 26.08 -4.73 6.41
N SER A 75 25.00 -5.52 6.48
CA SER A 75 23.64 -5.01 6.74
C SER A 75 23.53 -4.34 8.12
N ILE A 76 24.01 -5.03 9.16
CA ILE A 76 23.97 -4.53 10.54
C ILE A 76 24.93 -3.34 10.71
N PHE A 77 26.06 -3.34 10.04
CA PHE A 77 27.01 -2.22 10.11
C PHE A 77 26.41 -0.92 9.56
N GLN A 78 25.70 -0.99 8.44
CA GLN A 78 24.98 0.17 7.88
C GLN A 78 23.85 0.64 8.81
N ARG A 79 23.15 -0.31 9.45
CA ARG A 79 22.11 -0.02 10.45
C ARG A 79 22.66 0.74 11.65
N PHE A 80 23.75 0.27 12.26
CA PHE A 80 24.38 0.96 13.39
C PHE A 80 24.89 2.35 13.01
N LEU A 81 25.51 2.49 11.84
CA LEU A 81 25.95 3.78 11.34
C LEU A 81 24.76 4.74 11.15
N ALA A 82 23.63 4.27 10.62
CA ALA A 82 22.43 5.08 10.47
C ALA A 82 21.80 5.46 11.82
N TYR A 83 21.80 4.55 12.80
CA TYR A 83 21.28 4.79 14.14
C TYR A 83 22.12 5.85 14.88
N LEU A 84 23.44 5.67 14.92
CA LEU A 84 24.36 6.56 15.62
C LEU A 84 24.39 7.97 15.01
N ASN A 85 24.28 8.09 13.68
CA ASN A 85 24.20 9.39 12.99
C ASN A 85 22.87 10.15 13.19
N ARG A 86 21.84 9.48 13.73
CA ARG A 86 20.51 10.08 14.01
C ARG A 86 20.32 10.47 15.47
N LEU A 87 21.32 10.21 16.33
CA LEU A 87 21.23 10.54 17.74
C LEU A 87 21.08 12.05 17.96
N PRO A 88 20.20 12.47 18.89
CA PRO A 88 20.13 13.85 19.36
C PRO A 88 21.50 14.41 19.79
N SER A 89 21.74 15.70 19.54
CA SER A 89 23.04 16.33 19.83
C SER A 89 23.44 16.34 21.31
N ASN A 90 22.50 16.16 22.23
CA ASN A 90 22.75 16.01 23.68
C ASN A 90 23.22 14.60 24.08
N LEU A 91 23.18 13.63 23.16
CA LEU A 91 23.65 12.26 23.35
C LEU A 91 25.02 12.01 22.68
N TYR A 92 25.77 13.08 22.40
CA TYR A 92 27.08 13.00 21.77
C TYR A 92 27.99 12.00 22.50
N LEU A 93 28.43 10.99 21.76
CA LEU A 93 29.34 9.97 22.27
C LEU A 93 30.71 10.62 22.42
N VAL A 94 31.19 10.71 23.67
CA VAL A 94 32.42 11.45 24.03
C VAL A 94 33.69 10.80 23.47
N ASP A 95 33.59 9.58 22.95
CA ASP A 95 34.71 8.84 22.40
C ASP A 95 35.06 9.28 20.97
N ARG A 96 36.23 9.92 20.82
CA ARG A 96 36.77 10.35 19.53
C ARG A 96 36.92 9.21 18.54
N SER A 97 37.16 7.98 19.01
CA SER A 97 37.34 6.81 18.13
C SER A 97 36.04 6.37 17.46
N ILE A 98 34.90 6.51 18.14
CA ILE A 98 33.57 6.19 17.61
C ILE A 98 33.13 7.26 16.60
N ASP A 99 33.33 8.54 16.92
CA ASP A 99 33.05 9.64 15.98
C ASP A 99 33.94 9.55 14.73
N GLU A 100 35.21 9.18 14.91
CA GLU A 100 36.13 8.90 13.81
C GLU A 100 35.69 7.69 12.99
N ALA A 101 35.22 6.61 13.62
CA ALA A 101 34.65 5.45 12.92
C ALA A 101 33.42 5.87 12.08
N CYS A 102 32.46 6.59 12.67
CA CYS A 102 31.27 7.09 11.96
C CYS A 102 31.62 7.94 10.72
N ARG A 103 32.70 8.73 10.78
CA ARG A 103 33.18 9.56 9.65
C ARG A 103 33.98 8.78 8.61
N LYS A 104 34.80 7.80 9.04
CA LYS A 104 35.74 7.07 8.15
C LYS A 104 35.14 5.83 7.51
N VAL A 105 34.09 5.22 8.05
CA VAL A 105 33.50 3.97 7.51
C VAL A 105 33.08 4.10 6.05
N MET A 106 32.41 5.20 5.69
CA MET A 106 31.90 5.37 4.33
C MET A 106 33.01 5.41 3.26
N PRO A 107 34.11 6.17 3.43
CA PRO A 107 35.28 6.08 2.56
C PRO A 107 35.85 4.65 2.35
N TYR A 108 35.96 3.85 3.41
CA TYR A 108 36.48 2.48 3.33
C TYR A 108 35.52 1.54 2.58
N MET A 109 34.21 1.67 2.79
CA MET A 109 33.17 0.92 2.06
C MET A 109 33.16 1.24 0.56
N VAL A 110 33.36 2.51 0.22
CA VAL A 110 33.45 2.98 -1.17
C VAL A 110 34.69 2.42 -1.86
N LEU A 111 35.85 2.42 -1.17
CA LEU A 111 37.07 1.86 -1.75
C LEU A 111 36.98 0.34 -1.93
N LEU A 112 36.43 -0.39 -0.94
CA LEU A 112 36.22 -1.83 -1.03
C LEU A 112 35.34 -2.19 -2.24
N SER A 113 34.25 -1.43 -2.45
CA SER A 113 33.34 -1.60 -3.61
C SER A 113 34.02 -1.27 -4.95
N ALA A 114 35.10 -0.48 -4.93
CA ALA A 114 35.85 -0.12 -6.11
C ALA A 114 36.91 -1.18 -6.49
N LEU A 115 37.37 -2.02 -5.54
CA LEU A 115 38.42 -3.02 -5.79
C LEU A 115 38.07 -4.01 -6.91
N GLY A 116 36.79 -4.41 -7.02
CA GLY A 116 36.32 -5.32 -8.08
C GLY A 116 36.41 -4.74 -9.50
N ARG A 117 36.81 -3.48 -9.66
CA ARG A 117 37.05 -2.82 -10.94
C ARG A 117 38.54 -2.66 -11.27
N VAL A 118 39.46 -3.05 -10.39
CA VAL A 118 40.90 -3.04 -10.67
C VAL A 118 41.22 -4.18 -11.64
N GLN A 119 41.85 -3.86 -12.77
CA GLN A 119 42.25 -4.82 -13.79
C GLN A 119 43.77 -4.86 -13.91
N PHE A 120 44.35 -6.06 -13.94
CA PHE A 120 45.79 -6.28 -14.17
C PHE A 120 46.05 -6.70 -15.61
N PRO A 121 47.16 -6.27 -16.23
CA PRO A 121 47.57 -6.79 -17.53
C PRO A 121 47.78 -8.31 -17.43
N SER A 122 47.10 -9.08 -18.26
CA SER A 122 47.29 -10.54 -18.34
C SER A 122 48.72 -10.85 -18.82
N THR A 123 49.50 -11.53 -17.99
CA THR A 123 50.82 -12.07 -18.32
C THR A 123 50.66 -13.33 -19.17
N ASP A 124 50.22 -13.18 -20.41
CA ASP A 124 50.42 -14.17 -21.48
C ASP A 124 51.11 -13.44 -22.64
N LEU A 125 52.44 -13.35 -22.56
CA LEU A 125 53.29 -12.90 -23.64
C LEU A 125 53.91 -14.13 -24.29
N GLU A 126 53.31 -14.63 -25.37
CA GLU A 126 54.07 -15.31 -26.42
C GLU A 126 54.66 -14.25 -27.36
N GLU A 127 55.97 -14.37 -27.61
CA GLU A 127 56.78 -13.44 -28.38
C GLU A 127 56.37 -13.34 -29.87
N PRO A 128 56.42 -12.15 -30.50
CA PRO A 128 56.18 -12.04 -31.93
C PRO A 128 57.48 -12.10 -32.73
N THR A 129 57.66 -13.14 -33.54
CA THR A 129 58.62 -13.15 -34.65
C THR A 129 58.04 -12.49 -35.90
N ASN A 130 58.62 -11.32 -36.24
CA ASN A 130 59.04 -10.90 -37.58
C ASN A 130 58.12 -11.14 -38.80
N GLN A 131 57.48 -10.08 -39.33
CA GLN A 131 57.85 -9.42 -40.62
C GLN A 131 56.76 -8.51 -41.20
N LYS A 132 57.24 -7.41 -41.81
CA LYS A 132 56.59 -6.49 -42.79
C LYS A 132 55.72 -5.35 -42.26
N ARG A 133 56.40 -4.19 -42.12
CA ARG A 133 55.84 -2.84 -42.30
C ARG A 133 55.37 -2.67 -43.74
N GLU A 134 54.10 -2.31 -43.95
CA GLU A 134 53.67 -0.97 -44.40
C GLU A 134 52.16 -0.94 -44.71
N ALA A 135 51.57 0.23 -44.41
CA ALA A 135 50.24 0.70 -44.81
C ALA A 135 48.99 0.01 -44.23
N ARG A 136 48.51 0.54 -43.09
CA ARG A 136 47.09 0.88 -42.83
C ARG A 136 46.94 1.53 -41.46
N ILE A 137 46.68 2.84 -41.45
CA ILE A 137 46.12 3.55 -40.31
C ILE A 137 44.64 3.17 -40.29
N THR A 138 44.26 2.25 -39.43
CA THR A 138 42.86 1.94 -39.13
C THR A 138 42.78 1.47 -37.68
N THR A 139 41.99 2.21 -36.90
CA THR A 139 41.35 1.78 -35.64
C THR A 139 42.26 1.11 -34.60
N CYS A 140 42.80 1.92 -33.69
CA CYS A 140 43.23 1.41 -32.39
C CYS A 140 41.97 1.15 -31.53
N PRO A 141 41.80 -0.03 -30.93
CA PRO A 141 40.60 -0.40 -30.20
C PRO A 141 40.47 0.42 -28.91
N TYR A 142 39.23 0.71 -28.54
CA TYR A 142 38.82 1.21 -27.22
C TYR A 142 39.56 0.43 -26.11
N GLN A 143 40.55 1.06 -25.48
CA GLN A 143 40.92 0.66 -24.13
C GLN A 143 39.88 1.23 -23.18
N ASN A 144 39.06 0.33 -22.65
CA ASN A 144 38.19 0.58 -21.50
C ASN A 144 39.00 1.26 -20.39
N THR A 145 38.74 2.55 -20.12
CA THR A 145 39.20 3.16 -18.88
C THR A 145 38.25 2.75 -17.76
N SER A 146 38.32 1.48 -17.36
CA SER A 146 37.82 0.94 -16.10
C SER A 146 38.90 1.01 -15.01
N ALA A 147 39.78 2.01 -15.05
CA ALA A 147 40.83 2.16 -14.05
C ALA A 147 40.26 2.85 -12.79
N VAL A 148 40.28 2.13 -11.66
CA VAL A 148 39.97 2.70 -10.34
C VAL A 148 40.98 3.80 -10.02
N ASN A 149 40.50 4.98 -9.61
CA ASN A 149 41.36 6.13 -9.32
C ASN A 149 42.34 5.80 -8.16
N PRO A 150 43.68 5.84 -8.40
CA PRO A 150 44.68 5.60 -7.37
C PRO A 150 44.62 6.54 -6.15
N GLN A 151 44.04 7.73 -6.31
CA GLN A 151 43.87 8.70 -5.21
C GLN A 151 42.88 8.24 -4.15
N LEU A 152 41.98 7.31 -4.45
CA LEU A 152 41.08 6.75 -3.44
C LEU A 152 41.85 5.93 -2.38
N PHE A 153 42.99 5.36 -2.75
CA PHE A 153 43.87 4.60 -1.86
C PHE A 153 44.71 5.57 -1.01
N SER A 154 45.25 6.63 -1.62
CA SER A 154 46.10 7.62 -0.92
C SER A 154 45.37 8.36 0.20
N VAL A 155 44.09 8.70 0.02
CA VAL A 155 43.24 9.36 1.04
C VAL A 155 43.08 8.50 2.30
N LEU A 156 43.16 7.17 2.17
CA LEU A 156 43.09 6.24 3.29
C LEU A 156 44.48 5.78 3.77
N GLY A 157 45.56 6.37 3.22
CA GLY A 157 46.94 5.98 3.52
C GLY A 157 47.32 4.61 2.97
N LEU A 158 46.62 4.14 1.94
CA LEU A 158 46.83 2.84 1.28
C LEU A 158 47.55 3.03 -0.05
N GLN A 159 48.36 2.03 -0.44
CA GLN A 159 49.00 2.00 -1.74
C GLN A 159 48.05 1.42 -2.79
N TYR A 160 48.16 1.91 -4.03
CA TYR A 160 47.38 1.35 -5.14
C TYR A 160 47.93 -0.03 -5.52
N PRO A 161 47.10 -1.07 -5.62
CA PRO A 161 47.57 -2.41 -5.94
C PRO A 161 47.99 -2.51 -7.41
N THR A 162 49.21 -2.96 -7.64
CA THR A 162 49.82 -3.14 -8.97
C THR A 162 49.89 -4.60 -9.41
N SER A 163 49.62 -5.54 -8.51
CA SER A 163 49.48 -6.97 -8.81
C SER A 163 48.20 -7.57 -8.20
N PRO A 164 47.69 -8.72 -8.70
CA PRO A 164 46.57 -9.43 -8.08
C PRO A 164 46.81 -9.76 -6.60
N LYS A 165 48.06 -10.03 -6.23
CA LYS A 165 48.46 -10.30 -4.85
C LYS A 165 48.33 -9.04 -3.98
N GLU A 166 48.80 -7.90 -4.46
CA GLU A 166 48.62 -6.61 -3.76
C GLU A 166 47.15 -6.20 -3.68
N LEU A 167 46.32 -6.52 -4.68
CA LEU A 167 44.87 -6.27 -4.62
C LEU A 167 44.23 -7.01 -3.46
N GLN A 168 44.59 -8.29 -3.31
CA GLN A 168 44.10 -9.13 -2.24
C GLN A 168 44.62 -8.67 -0.86
N GLU A 169 45.86 -8.17 -0.79
CA GLU A 169 46.42 -7.57 0.43
C GLU A 169 45.66 -6.28 0.82
N VAL A 170 45.36 -5.40 -0.13
CA VAL A 170 44.58 -4.18 0.11
C VAL A 170 43.13 -4.50 0.48
N GLU A 171 42.52 -5.47 -0.18
CA GLU A 171 41.18 -5.97 0.14
C GLU A 171 41.10 -6.48 1.58
N THR A 172 42.08 -7.30 1.97
CA THR A 172 42.19 -7.84 3.33
C THR A 172 42.35 -6.71 4.34
N LEU A 173 43.20 -5.73 4.06
CA LEU A 173 43.44 -4.58 4.94
C LEU A 173 42.19 -3.70 5.09
N LEU A 174 41.42 -3.51 4.02
CA LEU A 174 40.15 -2.76 4.07
C LEU A 174 39.11 -3.49 4.92
N LEU A 175 38.97 -4.80 4.74
CA LEU A 175 38.06 -5.61 5.53
C LEU A 175 38.46 -5.62 7.01
N GLN A 176 39.75 -5.74 7.33
CA GLN A 176 40.25 -5.61 8.71
C GLN A 176 39.93 -4.24 9.33
N ARG A 177 40.04 -3.15 8.54
CA ARG A 177 39.70 -1.80 9.02
C ARG A 177 38.20 -1.63 9.23
N LEU A 178 37.38 -2.19 8.34
CA LEU A 178 35.92 -2.19 8.48
C LEU A 178 35.47 -3.02 9.68
N GLU A 179 36.11 -4.16 9.94
CA GLU A 179 35.90 -4.99 11.12
C GLU A 179 36.24 -4.22 12.42
N MET A 180 37.39 -3.54 12.44
CA MET A 180 37.79 -2.70 13.56
C MET A 180 36.75 -1.59 13.82
N PHE A 181 36.29 -0.91 12.77
CA PHE A 181 35.26 0.11 12.91
C PHE A 181 33.93 -0.47 13.37
N LEU A 182 33.51 -1.63 12.86
CA LEU A 182 32.31 -2.33 13.31
C LEU A 182 32.41 -2.67 14.80
N GLY A 183 33.58 -3.14 15.25
CA GLY A 183 33.86 -3.34 16.68
C GLY A 183 33.65 -2.06 17.48
N LEU A 184 34.24 -0.93 17.05
CA LEU A 184 34.07 0.37 17.74
C LEU A 184 32.62 0.83 17.77
N LEU A 185 31.86 0.63 16.68
CA LEU A 185 30.43 0.96 16.65
C LEU A 185 29.61 0.05 17.58
N ILE A 186 29.95 -1.23 17.70
CA ILE A 186 29.31 -2.14 18.66
C ILE A 186 29.64 -1.71 20.09
N ASP A 187 30.89 -1.33 20.37
CA ASP A 187 31.33 -0.86 21.69
C ASP A 187 30.64 0.44 22.09
N ALA A 188 30.27 1.28 21.12
CA ALA A 188 29.51 2.51 21.36
C ALA A 188 28.23 2.27 22.15
N PHE A 189 27.54 1.15 21.90
CA PHE A 189 26.31 0.81 22.60
C PHE A 189 26.55 0.51 24.09
N GLY A 190 27.78 0.23 24.53
CA GLY A 190 28.12 0.18 25.96
C GLY A 190 27.98 1.51 26.71
N ASN A 191 27.68 2.62 26.03
CA ASN A 191 27.46 3.90 26.67
C ASN A 191 26.12 3.93 27.44
N PRO A 192 26.13 4.18 28.76
CA PRO A 192 24.91 4.14 29.57
C PRO A 192 23.86 5.19 29.13
N LYS A 193 24.28 6.32 28.53
CA LYS A 193 23.34 7.32 27.98
C LYS A 193 22.58 6.80 26.77
N LEU A 194 23.20 5.94 25.96
CA LEU A 194 22.53 5.26 24.85
C LEU A 194 21.58 4.18 25.37
N GLY A 195 21.94 3.48 26.43
CA GLY A 195 21.05 2.55 27.13
C GLY A 195 19.76 3.23 27.58
N VAL A 196 19.87 4.37 28.27
CA VAL A 196 18.69 5.15 28.68
C VAL A 196 17.90 5.66 27.48
N HIS A 197 18.56 6.23 26.47
CA HIS A 197 17.88 6.76 25.29
C HIS A 197 17.15 5.69 24.47
N SER A 198 17.80 4.56 24.21
CA SER A 198 17.24 3.43 23.47
C SER A 198 16.12 2.73 24.25
N LYS A 199 16.27 2.60 25.57
CA LYS A 199 15.19 2.11 26.45
C LYS A 199 13.97 3.02 26.36
N THR A 200 14.17 4.34 26.44
CA THR A 200 13.08 5.30 26.30
C THR A 200 12.46 5.29 24.90
N LEU A 201 13.26 5.15 23.86
CA LEU A 201 12.78 5.08 22.48
C LEU A 201 11.89 3.85 22.23
N ILE A 202 12.16 2.74 22.90
CA ILE A 202 11.48 1.46 22.64
C ILE A 202 10.38 1.18 23.65
N PHE A 203 10.60 1.51 24.92
CA PHE A 203 9.72 1.15 26.04
C PHE A 203 9.08 2.35 26.75
N ASP A 204 9.63 3.57 26.63
CA ASP A 204 9.03 4.78 27.24
C ASP A 204 8.38 5.73 26.21
N THR A 205 8.33 5.34 24.94
CA THR A 205 7.27 5.85 24.04
C THR A 205 5.96 5.29 24.61
N PRO A 206 4.86 6.05 24.74
CA PRO A 206 3.62 5.51 25.29
C PRO A 206 3.12 4.37 24.39
N GLN A 207 3.45 3.15 24.78
CA GLN A 207 2.93 1.88 24.31
C GLN A 207 2.48 1.19 25.59
N GLU A 208 1.20 1.06 25.86
CA GLU A 208 0.28 0.26 25.06
C GLU A 208 0.76 -1.14 24.66
N ILE A 209 0.42 -2.09 25.55
CA ILE A 209 0.26 -3.56 25.41
C ILE A 209 1.34 -4.33 24.61
N ASN A 210 2.10 -5.23 25.27
CA ASN A 210 1.67 -6.65 25.42
C ASN A 210 2.74 -7.59 26.06
N GLN A 211 2.74 -7.82 27.39
CA GLN A 211 3.39 -8.99 28.03
C GLN A 211 2.39 -10.11 28.26
N GLN A 212 2.52 -11.17 27.48
CA GLN A 212 2.25 -12.56 27.85
C GLN A 212 3.28 -13.33 27.02
N SER A 213 4.23 -14.09 27.54
CA SER A 213 4.24 -15.09 28.62
C SER A 213 5.55 -15.90 28.39
N ASN A 214 6.23 -16.58 29.32
CA ASN A 214 5.76 -17.53 30.32
C ASN A 214 6.84 -17.82 31.40
N LEU A 215 6.36 -18.19 32.59
CA LEU A 215 7.07 -18.92 33.65
C LEU A 215 7.11 -20.44 33.34
N PRO A 216 8.00 -21.21 34.01
CA PRO A 216 8.35 -22.59 33.68
C PRO A 216 7.52 -23.64 34.44
N ILE A 217 7.45 -24.87 33.89
CA ILE A 217 7.07 -26.08 34.63
C ILE A 217 8.06 -27.21 34.33
N THR A 218 8.79 -27.61 35.36
CA THR A 218 9.36 -28.95 35.52
C THR A 218 8.27 -29.93 35.96
N ALA A 219 8.16 -31.08 35.30
CA ALA A 219 7.82 -32.35 35.95
C ALA A 219 8.07 -33.53 35.01
N ASP A 220 8.86 -34.47 35.50
CA ASP A 220 9.00 -35.84 35.02
C ASP A 220 7.63 -36.51 34.78
N SER A 221 7.53 -37.26 33.68
CA SER A 221 6.92 -38.58 33.76
C SER A 221 7.56 -39.52 32.73
N SER A 222 8.20 -40.55 33.27
CA SER A 222 8.62 -41.74 32.57
C SER A 222 7.43 -42.57 32.08
N ASN A 223 7.50 -43.00 30.82
CA ASN A 223 7.12 -44.31 30.26
C ASN A 223 6.23 -45.24 31.13
N GLU A 224 5.05 -45.59 30.61
CA GLU A 224 4.86 -46.85 29.86
C GLU A 224 3.58 -46.81 29.01
N LYS A 225 3.75 -47.15 27.72
CA LYS A 225 2.82 -47.85 26.78
C LYS A 225 1.45 -47.18 26.51
N LEU A 226 1.11 -46.85 25.27
CA LEU A 226 1.09 -47.75 24.11
C LEU A 226 1.16 -46.94 22.80
N LYS A 227 1.97 -47.43 21.86
CA LYS A 227 2.23 -46.88 20.53
C LYS A 227 1.03 -47.04 19.57
N ASN A 228 0.81 -45.97 18.79
CA ASN A 228 0.61 -45.87 17.32
C ASN A 228 -0.53 -46.68 16.66
N GLN A 229 -1.14 -46.27 15.55
CA GLN A 229 -1.29 -45.04 14.76
C GLN A 229 -2.36 -45.41 13.70
N ILE A 230 -3.25 -44.47 13.40
CA ILE A 230 -3.73 -44.00 12.08
C ILE A 230 -3.70 -44.97 10.86
N VAL A 231 -4.83 -44.92 10.14
CA VAL A 231 -5.04 -44.92 8.66
C VAL A 231 -5.89 -46.10 8.12
N GLU A 232 -6.93 -45.65 7.40
CA GLU A 232 -7.84 -46.24 6.40
C GLU A 232 -7.50 -47.61 5.78
N GLY A 233 -8.57 -48.37 5.43
CA GLY A 233 -8.52 -49.59 4.62
C GLY A 233 -8.07 -49.35 3.15
N PRO A 234 -8.18 -50.31 2.20
CA PRO A 234 -8.97 -51.56 2.20
C PRO A 234 -8.24 -52.81 1.64
N GLY A 235 -8.85 -53.99 1.79
CA GLY A 235 -8.85 -55.03 0.75
C GLY A 235 -7.77 -56.15 0.76
N ILE A 236 -8.29 -57.35 0.46
CA ILE A 236 -7.69 -58.48 -0.27
C ILE A 236 -7.21 -59.71 0.54
N LEU A 237 -7.73 -60.83 0.01
CA LEU A 237 -7.72 -62.25 0.35
C LEU A 237 -6.37 -63.00 0.30
N ASP A 238 -6.39 -64.15 0.98
CA ASP A 238 -5.90 -65.49 0.58
C ASP A 238 -4.45 -65.97 0.76
N HIS A 239 -4.36 -67.14 1.40
CA HIS A 239 -3.62 -68.32 0.90
C HIS A 239 -4.58 -69.54 0.99
N VAL A 240 -5.06 -70.14 -0.13
CA VAL A 240 -4.43 -71.18 -0.99
C VAL A 240 -4.26 -72.51 -0.21
N ALA A 241 -4.76 -73.71 -0.61
CA ALA A 241 -5.19 -74.22 -1.90
C ALA A 241 -6.02 -75.53 -1.80
N GLN A 242 -6.71 -75.83 -2.92
CA GLN A 242 -7.01 -77.15 -3.52
C GLN A 242 -8.29 -77.84 -2.99
N ILE A 243 -9.22 -78.33 -3.82
CA ILE A 243 -9.09 -79.24 -4.98
C ILE A 243 -10.23 -78.96 -5.97
N GLY A 244 -9.94 -79.09 -7.27
CA GLY A 244 -10.89 -78.81 -8.36
C GLY A 244 -11.71 -79.99 -8.88
N SER A 245 -12.49 -79.63 -9.91
CA SER A 245 -13.11 -80.45 -10.96
C SER A 245 -14.57 -80.95 -10.77
N LYS A 246 -15.46 -80.20 -11.44
CA LYS A 246 -16.59 -80.64 -12.31
C LYS A 246 -16.21 -81.86 -13.21
N PRO A 247 -17.11 -82.54 -13.98
CA PRO A 247 -18.39 -82.02 -14.54
C PRO A 247 -19.55 -83.02 -14.80
N ALA A 248 -20.64 -82.45 -15.36
CA ALA A 248 -21.45 -82.95 -16.49
C ALA A 248 -22.63 -83.92 -16.22
N PHE A 249 -23.88 -83.43 -16.40
CA PHE A 249 -24.79 -83.62 -17.57
C PHE A 249 -25.66 -84.90 -17.40
N THR A 250 -26.98 -84.98 -17.66
CA THR A 250 -27.80 -84.58 -18.83
C THR A 250 -29.29 -84.82 -18.43
N VAL A 251 -30.21 -83.84 -18.50
CA VAL A 251 -31.33 -83.60 -19.47
C VAL A 251 -32.53 -84.59 -19.47
N ILE A 252 -33.71 -83.97 -19.70
CA ILE A 252 -34.97 -84.39 -20.36
C ILE A 252 -36.13 -84.58 -19.34
N SER A 253 -37.11 -83.65 -19.26
CA SER A 253 -38.36 -83.52 -20.06
C SER A 253 -39.25 -84.78 -19.98
N SER A 254 -40.58 -84.80 -19.93
CA SER A 254 -41.67 -83.84 -20.14
C SER A 254 -43.00 -84.56 -19.83
N LEU A 255 -44.10 -83.79 -19.73
CA LEU A 255 -45.50 -84.13 -20.07
C LEU A 255 -46.31 -85.13 -19.20
N ASP A 256 -47.44 -84.63 -18.67
CA ASP A 256 -48.71 -85.34 -18.36
C ASP A 256 -49.30 -86.07 -19.60
N PRO A 257 -50.37 -86.93 -19.56
CA PRO A 257 -51.39 -87.22 -18.53
C PRO A 257 -51.83 -88.73 -18.40
N THR A 258 -52.84 -89.02 -17.55
CA THR A 258 -54.02 -89.91 -17.75
C THR A 258 -54.40 -90.92 -16.64
N SER A 259 -55.65 -90.74 -16.16
CA SER A 259 -56.74 -91.71 -15.92
C SER A 259 -56.65 -92.88 -14.91
N THR A 260 -57.41 -92.71 -13.82
CA THR A 260 -58.57 -93.52 -13.33
C THR A 260 -58.44 -94.94 -12.74
N VAL A 261 -59.15 -95.08 -11.60
CA VAL A 261 -59.89 -96.22 -10.99
C VAL A 261 -59.18 -97.12 -9.97
N GLY A 262 -59.80 -97.20 -8.78
CA GLY A 262 -59.56 -98.15 -7.69
C GLY A 262 -60.17 -97.69 -6.35
N GLU A 263 -61.44 -97.26 -6.35
CA GLU A 263 -62.57 -97.86 -5.60
C GLU A 263 -62.38 -98.20 -4.10
N ARG A 264 -63.24 -97.54 -3.29
CA ARG A 264 -64.08 -98.07 -2.19
C ARG A 264 -63.37 -98.51 -0.88
N ASN A 265 -63.85 -98.19 0.33
CA ASN A 265 -65.20 -97.85 0.78
C ASN A 265 -65.18 -97.42 2.27
N LEU A 266 -66.19 -96.61 2.67
CA LEU A 266 -66.93 -96.62 3.96
C LEU A 266 -66.12 -96.24 5.24
N LEU A 267 -66.51 -95.36 6.17
CA LEU A 267 -67.70 -94.61 6.62
C LEU A 267 -67.13 -93.37 7.37
N SER A 268 -67.77 -92.30 7.78
CA SER A 268 -69.15 -91.88 8.04
C SER A 268 -69.09 -90.35 8.06
N ARG A 269 -70.11 -89.68 7.54
CA ARG A 269 -70.29 -88.23 7.74
C ARG A 269 -70.48 -87.98 9.24
N SER A 270 -69.45 -87.51 9.93
CA SER A 270 -69.62 -86.76 11.17
C SER A 270 -70.15 -85.37 10.80
N PRO A 271 -71.07 -84.79 11.59
CA PRO A 271 -71.64 -83.48 11.27
C PRO A 271 -70.53 -82.43 11.18
N GLU A 272 -70.71 -81.41 10.33
CA GLU A 272 -69.75 -80.32 10.14
C GLU A 272 -69.29 -79.69 11.48
N THR A 273 -70.14 -79.74 12.52
CA THR A 273 -69.88 -79.26 13.88
C THR A 273 -68.84 -80.07 14.70
N ASP A 274 -68.71 -81.38 14.46
CA ASP A 274 -67.72 -82.23 15.17
C ASP A 274 -66.29 -81.99 14.62
N TRP A 275 -66.18 -81.75 13.31
CA TRP A 275 -64.91 -81.41 12.68
C TRP A 275 -64.46 -79.99 13.03
N GLU A 276 -65.39 -79.04 13.20
CA GLU A 276 -65.09 -77.70 13.69
C GLU A 276 -64.53 -77.72 15.12
N THR A 277 -65.21 -78.37 16.07
CA THR A 277 -64.76 -78.46 17.47
C THR A 277 -63.44 -79.20 17.62
N THR A 278 -63.27 -80.30 16.87
CA THR A 278 -61.99 -81.02 16.81
C THR A 278 -60.89 -80.17 16.18
N GLY A 279 -61.21 -79.42 15.11
CA GLY A 279 -60.30 -78.49 14.44
C GLY A 279 -59.83 -77.36 15.36
N ARG A 280 -60.74 -76.71 16.10
CA ARG A 280 -60.41 -75.67 17.08
C ARG A 280 -59.53 -76.22 18.21
N ASN A 281 -59.84 -77.40 18.75
CA ASN A 281 -59.04 -78.04 19.79
C ASN A 281 -57.61 -78.43 19.30
N LEU A 282 -57.48 -78.90 18.06
CA LEU A 282 -56.17 -79.17 17.44
C LEU A 282 -55.39 -77.88 17.14
N PHE A 283 -56.09 -76.82 16.74
CA PHE A 283 -55.50 -75.50 16.54
C PHE A 283 -54.95 -74.92 17.85
N ASP A 284 -55.71 -75.02 18.96
CA ASP A 284 -55.28 -74.59 20.30
C ASP A 284 -54.07 -75.39 20.80
N LYS A 285 -53.99 -76.68 20.45
CA LYS A 285 -52.82 -77.55 20.72
C LYS A 285 -51.64 -77.32 19.77
N ARG A 286 -51.68 -76.31 18.89
CA ARG A 286 -50.63 -75.96 17.93
C ARG A 286 -50.33 -77.04 16.87
N HIS A 287 -51.29 -77.92 16.60
CA HIS A 287 -51.24 -78.94 15.54
C HIS A 287 -51.91 -78.41 14.26
N TYR A 288 -51.37 -77.33 13.69
CA TYR A 288 -52.05 -76.55 12.66
C TYR A 288 -52.29 -77.32 11.35
N SER A 289 -51.34 -78.15 10.89
CA SER A 289 -51.53 -79.02 9.70
C SER A 289 -52.69 -80.01 9.83
N GLN A 290 -52.92 -80.56 11.02
CA GLN A 290 -54.07 -81.44 11.27
C GLN A 290 -55.37 -80.63 11.41
N ALA A 291 -55.30 -79.45 12.04
CA ALA A 291 -56.43 -78.53 12.14
C ALA A 291 -56.91 -78.02 10.76
N MET A 292 -55.99 -77.75 9.83
CA MET A 292 -56.33 -77.38 8.43
C MET A 292 -57.21 -78.43 7.74
N ILE A 293 -56.86 -79.71 7.90
CA ILE A 293 -57.60 -80.84 7.31
C ILE A 293 -58.99 -80.95 7.95
N CYS A 294 -59.09 -80.72 9.26
CA CYS A 294 -60.37 -80.70 9.97
C CYS A 294 -61.25 -79.52 9.53
N PHE A 295 -60.70 -78.31 9.36
CA PHE A 295 -61.45 -77.14 8.89
C PHE A 295 -61.88 -77.24 7.41
N GLU A 296 -61.06 -77.89 6.56
CA GLU A 296 -61.45 -78.20 5.18
C GLU A 296 -62.61 -79.19 5.13
N LYS A 297 -62.60 -80.22 5.99
CA LYS A 297 -63.71 -81.18 6.14
C LYS A 297 -64.96 -80.56 6.77
N ALA A 298 -64.80 -79.51 7.57
CA ALA A 298 -65.89 -78.73 8.16
C ALA A 298 -66.43 -77.62 7.23
N ASN A 299 -65.88 -77.48 6.02
CA ASN A 299 -66.22 -76.43 5.05
C ASN A 299 -66.07 -75.00 5.61
N LEU A 300 -65.05 -74.80 6.45
CA LEU A 300 -64.68 -73.53 7.06
C LEU A 300 -63.40 -72.99 6.41
N PRO A 301 -63.50 -72.34 5.22
CA PRO A 301 -62.33 -71.94 4.44
C PRO A 301 -61.48 -70.87 5.13
N MET A 302 -62.07 -70.05 6.02
CA MET A 302 -61.35 -69.00 6.75
C MET A 302 -60.47 -69.59 7.85
N GLU A 303 -61.02 -70.47 8.69
CA GLU A 303 -60.30 -71.15 9.76
C GLU A 303 -59.20 -72.07 9.20
N ARG A 304 -59.46 -72.69 8.03
CA ARG A 304 -58.42 -73.39 7.26
C ARG A 304 -57.29 -72.44 6.84
N GLY A 305 -57.63 -71.26 6.30
CA GLY A 305 -56.65 -70.26 5.86
C GLY A 305 -55.78 -69.77 7.02
N ILE A 306 -56.40 -69.50 8.18
CA ILE A 306 -55.69 -69.09 9.40
C ILE A 306 -54.78 -70.23 9.89
N ALA A 307 -55.27 -71.48 9.94
CA ALA A 307 -54.45 -72.64 10.28
C ALA A 307 -53.27 -72.85 9.32
N ALA A 308 -53.45 -72.57 8.02
CA ALA A 308 -52.37 -72.59 7.05
C ALA A 308 -51.29 -71.54 7.34
N ALA A 309 -51.70 -70.31 7.63
CA ALA A 309 -50.78 -69.22 7.97
C ALA A 309 -49.98 -69.51 9.27
N TYR A 310 -50.62 -70.11 10.28
CA TYR A 310 -49.95 -70.54 11.50
C TYR A 310 -48.97 -71.71 11.29
N GLU A 311 -49.28 -72.64 10.39
CA GLU A 311 -48.34 -73.71 10.01
C GLU A 311 -47.13 -73.13 9.24
N SER A 312 -47.36 -72.21 8.30
CA SER A 312 -46.30 -71.46 7.60
C SER A 312 -45.38 -70.74 8.59
N ARG A 313 -45.94 -70.06 9.61
CA ARG A 313 -45.17 -69.38 10.66
C ARG A 313 -44.40 -70.35 11.55
N LYS A 314 -45.01 -71.49 11.90
CA LYS A 314 -44.34 -72.55 12.68
C LYS A 314 -43.15 -73.11 11.91
N GLN A 315 -43.29 -73.33 10.61
CA GLN A 315 -42.20 -73.77 9.74
C GLN A 315 -41.07 -72.72 9.66
N ALA A 316 -41.42 -71.43 9.54
CA ALA A 316 -40.43 -70.34 9.56
C ALA A 316 -39.67 -70.26 10.90
N LYS A 317 -40.35 -70.40 12.05
CA LYS A 317 -39.70 -70.46 13.38
C LYS A 317 -38.79 -71.67 13.56
N LEU A 318 -39.14 -72.82 12.97
CA LEU A 318 -38.28 -74.01 12.98
C LEU A 318 -37.01 -73.79 12.14
N LEU A 319 -37.11 -73.10 11.00
CA LEU A 319 -35.95 -72.71 10.18
C LEU A 319 -35.05 -71.71 10.93
N GLN A 320 -35.64 -70.74 11.64
CA GLN A 320 -34.90 -69.79 12.48
C GLN A 320 -34.13 -70.48 13.62
N ALA A 321 -34.74 -71.48 14.27
CA ALA A 321 -34.11 -72.23 15.35
C ALA A 321 -33.00 -73.20 14.88
N ALA A 322 -33.00 -73.58 13.61
CA ALA A 322 -32.03 -74.52 13.04
C ALA A 322 -30.65 -73.89 12.74
N GLN A 323 -30.48 -72.56 12.87
CA GLN A 323 -29.22 -71.81 12.67
C GLN A 323 -28.46 -72.16 11.36
N THR A 324 -29.15 -72.57 10.30
CA THR A 324 -28.56 -72.79 8.98
C THR A 324 -28.28 -71.45 8.31
N ILE A 325 -27.10 -71.34 7.68
CA ILE A 325 -26.41 -70.14 7.13
C ILE A 325 -27.25 -69.26 6.18
N ASP A 326 -28.46 -69.68 5.79
CA ASP A 326 -29.29 -69.00 4.80
C ASP A 326 -30.36 -68.09 5.45
N GLN A 327 -29.93 -66.92 5.94
CA GLN A 327 -30.81 -65.86 6.45
C GLN A 327 -31.89 -65.48 5.42
N THR A 328 -31.59 -65.62 4.12
CA THR A 328 -32.52 -65.27 3.04
C THR A 328 -33.68 -66.26 2.92
N ALA A 329 -33.43 -67.57 3.10
CA ALA A 329 -34.47 -68.59 3.12
C ALA A 329 -35.37 -68.48 4.37
N CYS A 330 -34.78 -68.10 5.51
CA CYS A 330 -35.51 -67.84 6.76
C CYS A 330 -36.44 -66.62 6.61
N SER A 331 -35.91 -65.49 6.12
CA SER A 331 -36.68 -64.28 5.83
C SER A 331 -37.81 -64.58 4.84
N ALA A 332 -37.54 -65.27 3.72
CA ALA A 332 -38.56 -65.64 2.73
C ALA A 332 -39.68 -66.54 3.31
N ALA A 333 -39.35 -67.44 4.23
CA ALA A 333 -40.36 -68.27 4.91
C ALA A 333 -41.25 -67.43 5.85
N PHE A 334 -40.69 -66.46 6.55
CA PHE A 334 -41.45 -65.51 7.37
C PHE A 334 -42.29 -64.54 6.53
N THR A 335 -41.76 -64.01 5.41
CA THR A 335 -42.52 -63.20 4.44
C THR A 335 -43.71 -63.98 3.90
N LYS A 336 -43.52 -65.26 3.54
CA LYS A 336 -44.61 -66.13 3.08
C LYS A 336 -45.69 -66.28 4.16
N ALA A 337 -45.30 -66.62 5.39
CA ALA A 337 -46.24 -66.72 6.50
C ALA A 337 -47.01 -65.41 6.74
N ALA A 338 -46.32 -64.26 6.63
CA ALA A 338 -46.91 -62.94 6.75
C ALA A 338 -47.92 -62.65 5.63
N THR A 339 -47.63 -63.02 4.38
CA THR A 339 -48.57 -62.87 3.26
C THR A 339 -49.81 -63.75 3.41
N ASP A 340 -49.65 -64.96 3.93
CA ASP A 340 -50.78 -65.88 4.22
C ASP A 340 -51.69 -65.26 5.29
N PHE A 341 -51.13 -64.72 6.37
CA PHE A 341 -51.88 -64.01 7.40
C PHE A 341 -52.57 -62.74 6.88
N LEU A 342 -51.90 -61.96 6.04
CA LEU A 342 -52.45 -60.75 5.43
C LEU A 342 -53.61 -61.07 4.45
N GLY A 343 -53.48 -62.17 3.70
CA GLY A 343 -54.56 -62.70 2.86
C GLY A 343 -55.79 -63.09 3.68
N CYS A 344 -55.59 -63.74 4.83
CA CYS A 344 -56.67 -64.07 5.76
C CYS A 344 -57.30 -62.81 6.37
N ALA A 345 -56.49 -61.83 6.78
CA ALA A 345 -56.95 -60.59 7.39
C ALA A 345 -57.91 -59.79 6.49
N LYS A 346 -57.69 -59.78 5.17
CA LYS A 346 -58.57 -59.10 4.19
C LYS A 346 -59.96 -59.74 4.07
N LEU A 347 -60.09 -61.01 4.43
CA LEU A 347 -61.32 -61.79 4.27
C LEU A 347 -62.12 -61.92 5.58
N THR A 348 -61.49 -61.66 6.72
CA THR A 348 -62.08 -61.68 8.06
C THR A 348 -62.58 -60.32 8.51
N LYS A 349 -63.50 -60.27 9.50
CA LYS A 349 -64.00 -59.03 10.13
C LYS A 349 -63.94 -59.13 11.65
N GLY A 350 -63.78 -58.01 12.36
CA GLY A 350 -63.79 -57.97 13.83
C GLY A 350 -62.45 -58.37 14.46
N GLU A 351 -62.47 -58.92 15.68
CA GLU A 351 -61.25 -59.23 16.47
C GLU A 351 -60.28 -60.17 15.74
N GLN A 352 -60.80 -61.09 14.94
CA GLN A 352 -60.00 -62.07 14.22
C GLN A 352 -59.21 -61.45 13.05
N GLN A 353 -59.69 -60.34 12.50
CA GLN A 353 -58.99 -59.54 11.49
C GLN A 353 -57.77 -58.83 12.09
N VAL A 354 -57.95 -58.21 13.27
CA VAL A 354 -56.87 -57.55 14.01
C VAL A 354 -55.79 -58.55 14.39
N ALA A 355 -56.17 -59.72 14.92
CA ALA A 355 -55.22 -60.78 15.25
C ALA A 355 -54.41 -61.29 14.03
N CYS A 356 -55.04 -61.40 12.86
CA CYS A 356 -54.33 -61.78 11.64
C CYS A 356 -53.34 -60.68 11.18
N TYR A 357 -53.69 -59.40 11.28
CA TYR A 357 -52.77 -58.32 10.97
C TYR A 357 -51.59 -58.24 11.95
N LEU A 358 -51.81 -58.43 13.25
CA LEU A 358 -50.73 -58.48 14.26
C LEU A 358 -49.76 -59.63 13.98
N HIS A 359 -50.26 -60.83 13.71
CA HIS A 359 -49.38 -61.96 13.40
C HIS A 359 -48.68 -61.83 12.05
N ALA A 360 -49.30 -61.18 11.06
CA ALA A 360 -48.61 -60.80 9.84
C ALA A 360 -47.46 -59.82 10.14
N ALA A 361 -47.71 -58.80 10.95
CA ALA A 361 -46.73 -57.79 11.33
C ALA A 361 -45.54 -58.39 12.10
N GLU A 362 -45.80 -59.28 13.07
CA GLU A 362 -44.75 -60.02 13.79
C GLU A 362 -43.90 -60.88 12.85
N CYS A 363 -44.51 -61.50 11.83
CA CYS A 363 -43.77 -62.30 10.85
C CYS A 363 -42.92 -61.42 9.94
N TYR A 364 -43.43 -60.27 9.47
CA TYR A 364 -42.63 -59.32 8.68
C TYR A 364 -41.47 -58.74 9.50
N LEU A 365 -41.67 -58.49 10.79
CA LEU A 365 -40.60 -58.03 11.70
C LEU A 365 -39.50 -59.10 11.86
N GLN A 366 -39.87 -60.38 11.93
CA GLN A 366 -38.90 -61.50 11.93
C GLN A 366 -38.24 -61.73 10.56
N ALA A 367 -38.84 -61.23 9.48
CA ALA A 367 -38.28 -61.27 8.14
C ALA A 367 -37.34 -60.10 7.82
N GLU A 368 -37.18 -59.14 8.75
CA GLU A 368 -36.47 -57.86 8.53
C GLU A 368 -37.11 -56.99 7.42
N ASP A 369 -38.40 -57.17 7.14
CA ASP A 369 -39.20 -56.33 6.23
C ASP A 369 -40.02 -55.33 7.04
N TRP A 370 -39.34 -54.29 7.50
CA TRP A 370 -39.84 -53.35 8.49
C TRP A 370 -40.96 -52.43 7.98
N ILE A 371 -40.92 -52.05 6.70
CA ILE A 371 -41.94 -51.17 6.08
C ILE A 371 -43.29 -51.89 6.03
N THR A 372 -43.31 -53.15 5.60
CA THR A 372 -44.55 -53.94 5.54
C THR A 372 -45.01 -54.37 6.92
N ALA A 373 -44.09 -54.63 7.86
CA ALA A 373 -44.42 -54.84 9.27
C ALA A 373 -45.17 -53.65 9.86
N ALA A 374 -44.65 -52.43 9.68
CA ALA A 374 -45.27 -51.21 10.18
C ALA A 374 -46.65 -50.94 9.55
N GLN A 375 -46.82 -51.22 8.25
CA GLN A 375 -48.12 -51.13 7.57
C GLN A 375 -49.12 -52.17 8.10
N ALA A 376 -48.67 -53.38 8.41
CA ALA A 376 -49.50 -54.42 9.01
C ALA A 376 -49.91 -54.07 10.45
N TYR A 377 -49.01 -53.48 11.25
CA TYR A 377 -49.37 -52.93 12.58
C TYR A 377 -50.38 -51.77 12.47
N ARG A 378 -50.21 -50.85 11.50
CA ARG A 378 -51.20 -49.77 11.24
C ARG A 378 -52.56 -50.34 10.86
N ALA A 379 -52.61 -51.40 10.04
CA ALA A 379 -53.85 -52.09 9.69
C ALA A 379 -54.48 -52.89 10.85
N ALA A 380 -53.69 -53.23 11.88
CA ALA A 380 -54.14 -53.86 13.11
C ALA A 380 -54.66 -52.87 14.17
N ASN A 381 -54.66 -51.56 13.89
CA ASN A 381 -54.90 -50.49 14.87
C ASN A 381 -53.87 -50.46 16.03
N ASP A 382 -52.70 -51.07 15.87
CA ASP A 382 -51.58 -50.94 16.81
C ASP A 382 -50.65 -49.83 16.30
N PHE A 383 -51.10 -48.59 16.50
CA PHE A 383 -50.45 -47.39 15.98
C PHE A 383 -49.10 -47.11 16.66
N ASP A 384 -48.97 -47.48 17.93
CA ASP A 384 -47.73 -47.34 18.71
C ASP A 384 -46.59 -48.14 18.09
N MET A 385 -46.79 -49.44 17.81
CA MET A 385 -45.74 -50.26 17.20
C MET A 385 -45.49 -49.88 15.73
N ALA A 386 -46.53 -49.49 15.00
CA ALA A 386 -46.38 -49.00 13.63
C ALA A 386 -45.46 -47.78 13.57
N ALA A 387 -45.69 -46.78 14.42
CA ALA A 387 -44.93 -45.55 14.42
C ALA A 387 -43.48 -45.74 14.91
N ARG A 388 -43.23 -46.61 15.91
CA ARG A 388 -41.87 -46.95 16.36
C ARG A 388 -41.04 -47.66 15.29
N ILE A 389 -41.64 -48.58 14.54
CA ILE A 389 -40.94 -49.29 13.46
C ILE A 389 -40.63 -48.33 12.31
N PHE A 390 -41.57 -47.46 11.92
CA PHE A 390 -41.29 -46.43 10.91
C PHE A 390 -40.15 -45.49 11.33
N LEU A 391 -40.07 -45.14 12.61
CA LEU A 391 -38.98 -44.33 13.15
C LEU A 391 -37.63 -45.07 13.13
N GLY A 392 -37.60 -46.34 13.55
CA GLY A 392 -36.39 -47.17 13.57
C GLY A 392 -35.75 -47.39 12.20
N GLU A 393 -36.56 -47.39 11.14
CA GLU A 393 -36.12 -47.51 9.74
C GLU A 393 -35.72 -46.17 9.08
N GLY A 394 -35.77 -45.07 9.82
CA GLY A 394 -35.49 -43.73 9.30
C GLY A 394 -36.62 -43.14 8.43
N SER A 395 -37.80 -43.76 8.38
CA SER A 395 -38.99 -43.26 7.66
C SER A 395 -39.83 -42.32 8.53
N ILE A 396 -39.21 -41.20 8.95
CA ILE A 396 -39.78 -40.26 9.93
C ILE A 396 -41.09 -39.63 9.45
N ASP A 397 -41.20 -39.29 8.15
CA ASP A 397 -42.40 -38.69 7.57
C ASP A 397 -43.65 -39.57 7.81
N LYS A 398 -43.50 -40.90 7.65
CA LYS A 398 -44.59 -41.86 7.85
C LYS A 398 -44.92 -42.06 9.33
N ALA A 399 -43.92 -41.98 10.22
CA ALA A 399 -44.15 -42.05 11.66
C ALA A 399 -44.95 -40.83 12.15
N VAL A 400 -44.58 -39.63 11.68
CA VAL A 400 -45.31 -38.38 11.98
C VAL A 400 -46.73 -38.40 11.40
N GLU A 401 -46.93 -38.94 10.20
CA GLU A 401 -48.26 -39.10 9.60
C GLU A 401 -49.18 -39.96 10.48
N VAL A 402 -48.69 -41.12 10.95
CA VAL A 402 -49.43 -42.01 11.86
C VAL A 402 -49.81 -41.29 13.16
N VAL A 403 -48.88 -40.53 13.73
CA VAL A 403 -49.13 -39.72 14.93
C VAL A 403 -50.16 -38.61 14.68
N LYS A 404 -50.09 -37.91 13.54
CA LYS A 404 -51.05 -36.84 13.19
C LYS A 404 -52.47 -37.38 12.99
N GLU A 405 -52.61 -38.57 12.42
CA GLU A 405 -53.92 -39.18 12.13
C GLU A 405 -54.57 -39.89 13.32
N HIS A 406 -53.78 -40.46 14.23
CA HIS A 406 -54.25 -41.36 15.29
C HIS A 406 -53.82 -40.96 16.70
N ARG A 407 -53.55 -39.66 16.93
CA ARG A 407 -53.02 -39.13 18.21
C ARG A 407 -53.81 -39.57 19.45
N ASP A 408 -55.15 -39.60 19.36
CA ASP A 408 -56.03 -39.92 20.49
C ASP A 408 -56.03 -41.41 20.88
N ASP A 409 -55.57 -42.29 19.97
CA ASP A 409 -55.53 -43.75 20.15
C ASP A 409 -54.12 -44.26 20.54
N MET A 410 -53.15 -43.36 20.68
CA MET A 410 -51.74 -43.66 20.98
C MET A 410 -51.37 -43.32 22.43
N LEU A 411 -50.33 -43.98 22.95
CA LEU A 411 -49.78 -43.61 24.25
C LEU A 411 -49.07 -42.25 24.16
N GLU A 412 -49.38 -41.36 25.11
CA GLU A 412 -48.86 -39.99 25.12
C GLU A 412 -47.33 -39.95 25.20
N ASN A 413 -46.71 -40.85 25.97
CA ASN A 413 -45.24 -40.93 26.05
C ASN A 413 -44.56 -41.33 24.74
N ILE A 414 -45.16 -42.25 23.98
CA ILE A 414 -44.65 -42.71 22.68
C ILE A 414 -44.82 -41.60 21.64
N THR A 415 -45.95 -40.89 21.71
CA THR A 415 -46.24 -39.74 20.86
C THR A 415 -45.22 -38.61 21.05
N GLU A 416 -44.92 -38.26 22.31
CA GLU A 416 -43.90 -37.26 22.64
C GLU A 416 -42.49 -37.67 22.21
N GLU A 417 -42.12 -38.95 22.39
CA GLU A 417 -40.82 -39.49 21.96
C GLU A 417 -40.65 -39.37 20.44
N ILE A 418 -41.65 -39.78 19.66
CA ILE A 418 -41.62 -39.75 18.20
C ILE A 418 -41.59 -38.30 17.68
N ILE A 419 -42.42 -37.41 18.24
CA ILE A 419 -42.42 -35.99 17.89
C ILE A 419 -41.08 -35.35 18.25
N GLY A 420 -40.51 -35.67 19.42
CA GLY A 420 -39.21 -35.16 19.86
C GLY A 420 -38.07 -35.55 18.91
N ILE A 421 -38.02 -36.80 18.47
CA ILE A 421 -37.02 -37.30 17.51
C ILE A 421 -37.26 -36.69 16.11
N ALA A 422 -38.52 -36.58 15.68
CA ALA A 422 -38.86 -35.97 14.39
C ALA A 422 -38.48 -34.47 14.35
N ARG A 423 -38.75 -33.72 15.41
CA ARG A 423 -38.32 -32.31 15.57
C ARG A 423 -36.80 -32.20 15.39
N LEU A 424 -36.03 -33.04 16.10
CA LEU A 424 -34.57 -33.03 16.05
C LEU A 424 -34.05 -33.32 14.63
N GLU A 425 -34.56 -34.38 13.98
CA GLU A 425 -34.06 -34.79 12.67
C GLU A 425 -34.44 -33.81 11.55
N TYR A 426 -35.65 -33.23 11.59
CA TYR A 426 -36.03 -32.20 10.62
C TYR A 426 -35.16 -30.94 10.75
N PHE A 427 -34.78 -30.54 11.97
CA PHE A 427 -33.82 -29.44 12.15
C PHE A 427 -32.41 -29.83 11.68
N ARG A 428 -31.93 -31.06 11.95
CA ARG A 428 -30.61 -31.54 11.49
C ARG A 428 -30.51 -31.61 9.96
N THR A 429 -31.58 -32.01 9.29
CA THR A 429 -31.64 -32.15 7.82
C THR A 429 -32.08 -30.87 7.09
N ASN A 430 -32.20 -29.75 7.81
CA ASN A 430 -32.63 -28.44 7.28
C ASN A 430 -34.03 -28.43 6.63
N GLN A 431 -34.93 -29.31 7.08
CA GLN A 431 -36.34 -29.37 6.65
C GLN A 431 -37.22 -28.47 7.53
N LEU A 432 -36.91 -27.16 7.53
CA LEU A 432 -37.46 -26.19 8.48
C LEU A 432 -38.98 -26.03 8.40
N GLU A 433 -39.57 -26.20 7.21
CA GLU A 433 -41.01 -26.10 7.00
C GLU A 433 -41.75 -27.21 7.74
N ARG A 434 -41.29 -28.46 7.58
CA ARG A 434 -41.85 -29.65 8.25
C ARG A 434 -41.63 -29.61 9.76
N ALA A 435 -40.46 -29.14 10.21
CA ALA A 435 -40.19 -28.93 11.63
C ALA A 435 -41.18 -27.94 12.25
N SER A 436 -41.48 -26.85 11.55
CA SER A 436 -42.38 -25.80 12.04
C SER A 436 -43.83 -26.28 12.20
N GLU A 437 -44.29 -27.24 11.39
CA GLU A 437 -45.61 -27.84 11.53
C GLU A 437 -45.78 -28.69 12.81
N LEU A 438 -44.69 -29.09 13.45
CA LEU A 438 -44.72 -29.89 14.67
C LEU A 438 -44.81 -29.07 15.96
N PHE A 439 -44.85 -27.74 15.87
CA PHE A 439 -44.98 -26.83 17.01
C PHE A 439 -46.25 -26.01 16.86
N ASP A 440 -47.03 -25.93 17.94
CA ASP A 440 -48.28 -25.16 17.98
C ASP A 440 -47.98 -23.67 18.15
N GLU A 441 -46.98 -23.32 18.97
CA GLU A 441 -46.55 -21.95 19.21
C GLU A 441 -45.15 -21.65 18.64
N VAL A 442 -44.95 -20.41 18.19
CA VAL A 442 -43.63 -19.95 17.71
C VAL A 442 -42.64 -19.88 18.87
N ASP A 443 -43.08 -19.49 20.06
CA ASP A 443 -42.19 -19.35 21.23
C ASP A 443 -41.67 -20.72 21.71
N GLU A 444 -42.49 -21.77 21.70
CA GLU A 444 -42.07 -23.16 21.98
C GLU A 444 -41.01 -23.64 20.97
N GLN A 445 -41.21 -23.33 19.69
CA GLN A 445 -40.25 -23.66 18.63
C GLN A 445 -38.91 -22.95 18.84
N LEU A 446 -38.93 -21.67 19.24
CA LEU A 446 -37.72 -20.89 19.48
C LEU A 446 -36.94 -21.40 20.70
N GLU A 447 -37.64 -21.72 21.79
CA GLU A 447 -37.04 -22.29 22.99
C GLU A 447 -36.40 -23.66 22.68
N TYR A 448 -37.07 -24.49 21.88
CA TYR A 448 -36.50 -25.74 21.38
C TYR A 448 -35.22 -25.49 20.57
N MET A 449 -35.24 -24.53 19.64
CA MET A 449 -34.06 -24.22 18.83
C MET A 449 -32.87 -23.73 19.68
N GLU A 450 -33.13 -22.96 20.73
CA GLU A 450 -32.09 -22.50 21.67
C GLU A 450 -31.52 -23.66 22.48
N ASN A 451 -32.36 -24.51 23.04
CA ASN A 451 -31.97 -25.66 23.88
C ASN A 451 -31.13 -26.70 23.12
N TYR A 452 -31.40 -26.91 21.83
CA TYR A 452 -30.72 -27.90 20.99
C TYR A 452 -29.67 -27.30 20.04
N GLY A 453 -29.40 -25.98 20.10
CA GLY A 453 -28.31 -25.35 19.37
C GLY A 453 -28.58 -25.07 17.88
N PHE A 454 -29.84 -24.94 17.46
CA PHE A 454 -30.24 -24.67 16.07
C PHE A 454 -30.30 -23.17 15.73
N ALA A 455 -29.40 -22.37 16.32
CA ALA A 455 -29.41 -20.92 16.19
C ALA A 455 -29.26 -20.43 14.73
N VAL A 456 -28.57 -21.18 13.85
CA VAL A 456 -28.40 -20.82 12.42
C VAL A 456 -29.73 -20.78 11.66
N ALA A 457 -30.71 -21.61 12.05
CA ALA A 457 -32.01 -21.70 11.41
C ALA A 457 -33.02 -20.63 11.89
N LEU A 458 -32.64 -19.79 12.86
CA LEU A 458 -33.54 -18.83 13.52
C LEU A 458 -34.20 -17.85 12.55
N ILE A 459 -33.41 -17.17 11.70
CA ILE A 459 -33.95 -16.18 10.74
C ILE A 459 -34.85 -16.86 9.70
N PRO A 460 -34.44 -17.96 9.02
CA PRO A 460 -35.31 -18.67 8.09
C PRO A 460 -36.65 -19.15 8.69
N VAL A 461 -36.64 -19.65 9.94
CA VAL A 461 -37.86 -20.10 10.63
C VAL A 461 -38.80 -18.91 10.92
N LEU A 462 -38.26 -17.78 11.40
CA LEU A 462 -39.03 -16.57 11.64
C LEU A 462 -39.61 -15.98 10.34
N GLU A 463 -38.85 -16.02 9.24
CA GLU A 463 -39.32 -15.64 7.90
C GLU A 463 -40.46 -16.56 7.42
N HIS A 464 -40.34 -17.88 7.61
CA HIS A 464 -41.37 -18.86 7.21
C HIS A 464 -42.67 -18.71 8.02
N ARG A 465 -42.56 -18.51 9.34
CA ARG A 465 -43.71 -18.22 10.24
C ARG A 465 -44.32 -16.83 10.02
N LYS A 466 -43.79 -16.03 9.07
CA LYS A 466 -44.22 -14.65 8.74
C LYS A 466 -44.08 -13.67 9.91
N CYS A 467 -43.19 -13.95 10.86
CA CYS A 467 -42.86 -13.06 11.97
C CYS A 467 -41.82 -12.03 11.55
N HIS A 468 -42.16 -11.19 10.55
CA HIS A 468 -41.22 -10.26 9.91
C HIS A 468 -40.54 -9.30 10.90
N ASP A 469 -41.26 -8.81 11.91
CA ASP A 469 -40.69 -7.89 12.91
C ASP A 469 -39.61 -8.55 13.78
N ARG A 470 -39.82 -9.81 14.18
CA ARG A 470 -38.85 -10.58 14.96
C ARG A 470 -37.64 -10.96 14.11
N ALA A 471 -37.86 -11.44 12.87
CA ALA A 471 -36.78 -11.72 11.92
C ALA A 471 -35.92 -10.48 11.67
N ARG A 472 -36.56 -9.33 11.48
CA ARG A 472 -35.90 -8.04 11.29
C ARG A 472 -35.04 -7.65 12.49
N LYS A 473 -35.57 -7.79 13.70
CA LYS A 473 -34.84 -7.52 14.95
C LYS A 473 -33.63 -8.46 15.09
N THR A 474 -33.77 -9.73 14.75
CA THR A 474 -32.66 -10.71 14.77
C THR A 474 -31.57 -10.36 13.76
N ILE A 475 -31.92 -9.98 12.53
CA ILE A 475 -30.96 -9.50 11.51
C ILE A 475 -30.19 -8.28 12.04
N GLU A 476 -30.89 -7.29 12.60
CA GLU A 476 -30.26 -6.09 13.15
C GLU A 476 -29.35 -6.40 14.34
N GLN A 477 -29.72 -7.36 15.19
CA GLN A 477 -28.89 -7.82 16.30
C GLN A 477 -27.65 -8.58 15.83
N ALA A 478 -27.77 -9.46 14.83
CA ALA A 478 -26.64 -10.19 14.27
C ALA A 478 -25.63 -9.25 13.61
N LEU A 479 -26.10 -8.29 12.80
CA LEU A 479 -25.25 -7.24 12.22
C LEU A 479 -24.61 -6.36 13.30
N ARG A 480 -25.35 -5.93 14.32
CA ARG A 480 -24.78 -5.20 15.46
C ARG A 480 -23.70 -6.02 16.18
N GLY A 481 -23.91 -7.33 16.34
CA GLY A 481 -22.92 -8.26 16.89
C GLY A 481 -21.64 -8.30 16.07
N LEU A 482 -21.75 -8.41 14.74
CA LEU A 482 -20.60 -8.36 13.83
C LEU A 482 -19.86 -7.02 13.90
N TRP A 483 -20.56 -5.89 13.97
CA TRP A 483 -19.92 -4.58 14.18
C TRP A 483 -19.18 -4.45 15.51
N LYS A 484 -19.66 -5.10 16.58
CA LYS A 484 -18.93 -5.16 17.87
C LYS A 484 -17.68 -6.04 17.80
N LEU A 485 -17.68 -7.06 16.95
CA LEU A 485 -16.58 -8.00 16.79
C LEU A 485 -15.52 -7.51 15.78
N PHE A 486 -15.94 -6.73 14.78
CA PHE A 486 -15.10 -6.13 13.75
C PHE A 486 -15.24 -4.60 13.66
N PRO A 487 -15.02 -3.84 14.74
CA PRO A 487 -14.83 -2.40 14.62
C PRO A 487 -13.54 -2.08 13.85
N PHE A 488 -13.38 -0.80 13.49
CA PHE A 488 -12.29 -0.29 12.67
C PHE A 488 -10.91 -0.76 13.13
N ASN A 489 -10.14 -1.35 12.20
CA ASN A 489 -8.78 -1.86 12.40
C ASN A 489 -8.64 -2.98 13.46
N SER A 490 -9.74 -3.66 13.82
CA SER A 490 -9.72 -4.80 14.75
C SER A 490 -9.61 -6.13 13.99
N ARG A 491 -8.89 -7.11 14.55
CA ARG A 491 -8.88 -8.48 14.04
C ARG A 491 -9.58 -9.37 15.05
N GLY A 492 -10.54 -10.18 14.58
CA GLY A 492 -11.22 -11.15 15.42
C GLY A 492 -10.22 -12.06 16.13
N THR A 493 -10.40 -12.26 17.43
CA THR A 493 -9.58 -13.18 18.23
C THR A 493 -10.08 -14.62 18.09
N GLU A 494 -9.23 -15.63 18.31
CA GLU A 494 -9.64 -17.05 18.23
C GLU A 494 -10.87 -17.38 19.08
N ARG A 495 -11.03 -16.70 20.22
CA ARG A 495 -12.17 -16.87 21.13
C ARG A 495 -13.51 -16.40 20.55
N GLN A 496 -13.47 -15.51 19.55
CA GLN A 496 -14.66 -14.90 18.96
C GLN A 496 -15.10 -15.58 17.66
N ILE A 497 -14.25 -16.44 17.07
CA ILE A 497 -14.53 -17.14 15.80
C ILE A 497 -15.89 -17.86 15.81
N PRO A 498 -16.27 -18.62 16.87
CA PRO A 498 -17.57 -19.33 16.86
C PRO A 498 -18.78 -18.40 16.79
N ALA A 499 -18.72 -17.23 17.45
CA ALA A 499 -19.80 -16.25 17.42
C ALA A 499 -19.88 -15.54 16.05
N ILE A 500 -18.73 -15.26 15.44
CA ILE A 500 -18.62 -14.69 14.10
C ILE A 500 -19.25 -15.63 13.06
N ASP A 501 -18.83 -16.90 13.07
CA ASP A 501 -19.34 -17.93 12.15
C ASP A 501 -20.85 -18.12 12.33
N LEU A 502 -21.34 -18.10 13.57
CA LEU A 502 -22.77 -18.18 13.85
C LEU A 502 -23.55 -17.03 13.19
N PHE A 503 -23.12 -15.78 13.39
CA PHE A 503 -23.82 -14.62 12.82
C PHE A 503 -23.76 -14.57 11.29
N ILE A 504 -22.61 -14.90 10.69
CA ILE A 504 -22.48 -14.97 9.24
C ILE A 504 -23.39 -16.04 8.64
N ASN A 505 -23.43 -17.23 9.26
CA ASN A 505 -24.29 -18.32 8.78
C ASN A 505 -25.79 -17.99 8.96
N GLN A 506 -26.17 -17.35 10.07
CA GLN A 506 -27.55 -16.86 10.28
C GLN A 506 -27.97 -15.89 9.17
N LEU A 507 -27.13 -14.88 8.89
CA LEU A 507 -27.44 -13.84 7.91
C LEU A 507 -27.41 -14.37 6.47
N SER A 508 -26.46 -15.24 6.13
CA SER A 508 -26.31 -15.79 4.76
C SER A 508 -27.53 -16.61 4.30
N ASN A 509 -28.31 -17.14 5.24
CA ASN A 509 -29.53 -17.92 4.96
C ASN A 509 -30.81 -17.06 4.86
N SER A 510 -30.73 -15.75 5.11
CA SER A 510 -31.89 -14.85 5.04
C SER A 510 -32.24 -14.49 3.60
N LYS A 511 -33.53 -14.47 3.27
CA LYS A 511 -34.03 -14.00 1.96
C LYS A 511 -34.47 -12.53 1.97
N THR A 512 -34.46 -11.89 3.14
CA THR A 512 -35.07 -10.56 3.36
C THR A 512 -34.07 -9.43 3.63
N LEU A 513 -32.77 -9.69 3.50
CA LEU A 513 -31.72 -8.67 3.67
C LEU A 513 -31.92 -7.51 2.68
N LYS A 514 -31.81 -6.28 3.19
CA LYS A 514 -31.77 -5.08 2.35
C LYS A 514 -30.44 -5.02 1.58
N CYS A 515 -30.40 -4.24 0.50
CA CYS A 515 -29.18 -4.07 -0.29
C CYS A 515 -27.98 -3.58 0.54
N GLU A 516 -28.19 -2.67 1.49
CA GLU A 516 -27.12 -2.18 2.39
C GLU A 516 -26.60 -3.28 3.31
N GLU A 517 -27.50 -4.12 3.85
CA GLU A 517 -27.17 -5.20 4.76
C GLU A 517 -26.46 -6.36 4.06
N SER A 518 -26.85 -6.63 2.81
CA SER A 518 -26.13 -7.56 1.96
C SER A 518 -24.69 -7.10 1.71
N ARG A 519 -24.45 -5.79 1.59
CA ARG A 519 -23.10 -5.23 1.48
C ARG A 519 -22.34 -5.33 2.81
N GLU A 520 -22.98 -5.02 3.94
CA GLU A 520 -22.37 -5.22 5.27
C GLU A 520 -21.93 -6.69 5.44
N LEU A 521 -22.81 -7.65 5.11
CA LEU A 521 -22.51 -9.08 5.18
C LEU A 521 -21.33 -9.48 4.29
N GLU A 522 -21.28 -8.98 3.05
CA GLU A 522 -20.18 -9.29 2.13
C GLU A 522 -18.82 -8.78 2.65
N VAL A 523 -18.80 -7.59 3.27
CA VAL A 523 -17.61 -7.06 3.93
C VAL A 523 -17.19 -7.94 5.09
N PHE A 524 -18.11 -8.35 5.97
CA PHE A 524 -17.78 -9.24 7.09
C PHE A 524 -17.29 -10.62 6.65
N GLN A 525 -17.86 -11.19 5.58
CA GLN A 525 -17.36 -12.43 4.98
C GLN A 525 -15.93 -12.28 4.47
N ALA A 526 -15.61 -11.16 3.81
CA ALA A 526 -14.26 -10.86 3.34
C ALA A 526 -13.27 -10.64 4.51
N LEU A 527 -13.72 -10.03 5.62
CA LEU A 527 -12.92 -9.89 6.84
C LEU A 527 -12.58 -11.24 7.48
N CYS A 528 -13.53 -12.18 7.52
CA CYS A 528 -13.31 -13.50 8.10
C CYS A 528 -12.36 -14.37 7.29
N THR A 529 -12.41 -14.23 5.97
CA THR A 529 -11.48 -14.91 5.05
C THR A 529 -10.13 -14.18 4.92
N ASN A 530 -10.00 -13.00 5.53
CA ASN A 530 -8.83 -12.12 5.43
C ASN A 530 -8.43 -11.81 3.97
N ASP A 531 -9.43 -11.66 3.09
CA ASP A 531 -9.25 -11.37 1.67
C ASP A 531 -9.09 -9.85 1.44
N ALA A 532 -7.83 -9.39 1.53
CA ALA A 532 -7.49 -7.98 1.39
C ALA A 532 -7.80 -7.40 -0.01
N GLU A 533 -7.73 -8.21 -1.07
CA GLU A 533 -8.02 -7.76 -2.44
C GLU A 533 -9.52 -7.54 -2.63
N LYS A 534 -10.35 -8.48 -2.15
CA LYS A 534 -11.80 -8.31 -2.16
C LYS A 534 -12.23 -7.11 -1.33
N LEU A 535 -11.63 -6.89 -0.16
CA LEU A 535 -11.90 -5.71 0.67
C LEU A 535 -11.54 -4.40 -0.04
N LEU A 536 -10.41 -4.36 -0.77
CA LEU A 536 -10.04 -3.19 -1.55
C LEU A 536 -11.06 -2.90 -2.68
N ALA A 537 -11.53 -3.94 -3.38
CA ALA A 537 -12.55 -3.80 -4.42
C ALA A 537 -13.89 -3.30 -3.84
N LEU A 538 -14.30 -3.84 -2.69
CA LEU A 538 -15.51 -3.39 -1.99
C LEU A 538 -15.40 -1.93 -1.53
N ALA A 539 -14.23 -1.49 -1.07
CA ALA A 539 -13.98 -0.10 -0.71
C ALA A 539 -14.16 0.84 -1.92
N GLN A 540 -13.59 0.48 -3.08
CA GLN A 540 -13.70 1.26 -4.32
C GLN A 540 -15.15 1.34 -4.83
N SER A 541 -15.87 0.21 -4.84
CA SER A 541 -17.29 0.18 -5.25
C SER A 541 -18.17 1.05 -4.34
N SER A 542 -17.81 1.14 -3.06
CA SER A 542 -18.50 1.98 -2.09
C SER A 542 -18.22 3.46 -2.34
N GLU A 543 -17.02 3.84 -2.78
CA GLU A 543 -16.69 5.23 -3.18
C GLU A 543 -17.46 5.68 -4.43
N GLU A 544 -17.60 4.80 -5.42
CA GLU A 544 -18.37 5.09 -6.64
C GLU A 544 -19.85 5.34 -6.29
N ALA A 545 -20.44 4.51 -5.42
CA ALA A 545 -21.81 4.66 -4.96
C ALA A 545 -22.09 5.96 -4.15
N ILE A 546 -21.07 6.50 -3.47
CA ILE A 546 -21.16 7.79 -2.75
C ILE A 546 -21.30 8.95 -3.74
N SER A 547 -20.67 8.86 -4.91
CA SER A 547 -20.71 9.93 -5.92
C SER A 547 -22.08 10.06 -6.59
N ASP A 548 -22.87 8.98 -6.60
CA ASP A 548 -24.15 8.90 -7.33
C ASP A 548 -25.40 9.10 -6.45
N SER A 549 -25.31 9.17 -5.11
CA SER A 549 -26.50 9.24 -4.25
C SER A 549 -26.34 10.06 -2.97
N GLY A 550 -27.30 10.95 -2.69
CA GLY A 550 -27.22 11.91 -1.57
C GLY A 550 -27.52 11.34 -0.17
N GLN A 551 -28.40 10.33 -0.04
CA GLN A 551 -28.83 9.78 1.27
C GLN A 551 -28.19 8.43 1.65
N SER A 552 -27.74 7.61 0.69
CA SER A 552 -27.02 6.34 0.96
C SER A 552 -25.51 6.52 1.19
N ALA A 553 -25.02 7.76 1.01
CA ALA A 553 -23.61 8.11 1.10
C ALA A 553 -22.99 7.87 2.49
N SER A 554 -23.76 8.01 3.58
CA SER A 554 -23.20 7.90 4.94
C SER A 554 -22.89 6.45 5.34
N SER A 555 -23.73 5.49 4.92
CA SER A 555 -23.52 4.05 5.16
C SER A 555 -22.41 3.48 4.28
N CYS A 556 -22.39 3.85 2.99
CA CYS A 556 -21.30 3.48 2.08
C CYS A 556 -19.95 4.05 2.53
N SER A 557 -19.93 5.24 3.15
CA SER A 557 -18.70 5.85 3.66
C SER A 557 -18.07 5.06 4.82
N ILE A 558 -18.86 4.55 5.77
CA ILE A 558 -18.30 3.77 6.89
C ILE A 558 -17.80 2.40 6.44
N LEU A 559 -18.48 1.75 5.50
CA LEU A 559 -18.05 0.46 4.94
C LEU A 559 -16.75 0.62 4.16
N ALA A 560 -16.61 1.69 3.36
CA ALA A 560 -15.36 2.01 2.69
C ALA A 560 -14.21 2.20 3.70
N LEU A 561 -14.44 2.96 4.78
CA LEU A 561 -13.44 3.18 5.83
C LEU A 561 -13.02 1.87 6.51
N LEU A 562 -13.97 1.00 6.85
CA LEU A 562 -13.68 -0.31 7.42
C LEU A 562 -12.85 -1.16 6.45
N CYS A 563 -13.28 -1.28 5.19
CA CYS A 563 -12.57 -2.05 4.17
C CYS A 563 -11.15 -1.54 3.92
N PHE A 564 -10.97 -0.22 3.81
CA PHE A 564 -9.65 0.38 3.66
C PHE A 564 -8.75 0.13 4.87
N SER A 565 -9.28 0.12 6.10
CA SER A 565 -8.46 -0.14 7.29
C SER A 565 -7.78 -1.52 7.27
N HIS A 566 -8.41 -2.50 6.63
CA HIS A 566 -7.88 -3.86 6.48
C HIS A 566 -7.07 -4.07 5.20
N SER A 567 -7.28 -3.26 4.17
CA SER A 567 -6.60 -3.35 2.87
C SER A 567 -5.52 -2.27 2.63
N SER A 568 -5.28 -1.34 3.59
CA SER A 568 -4.39 -0.19 3.38
C SER A 568 -2.95 -0.57 3.03
N HIS A 569 -2.47 -1.73 3.47
CA HIS A 569 -1.16 -2.25 3.13
C HIS A 569 -0.99 -2.53 1.62
N LEU A 570 -2.07 -2.82 0.89
CA LEU A 570 -2.04 -2.99 -0.58
C LEU A 570 -1.87 -1.65 -1.32
N LEU A 571 -2.24 -0.53 -0.67
CA LEU A 571 -2.05 0.82 -1.18
C LEU A 571 -0.58 1.26 -1.11
N ILE A 572 0.28 0.49 -0.45
CA ILE A 572 1.70 0.79 -0.34
C ILE A 572 2.39 0.40 -1.66
N PRO A 573 3.08 1.35 -2.34
CA PRO A 573 3.83 1.04 -3.54
C PRO A 573 5.08 0.21 -3.20
N GLN A 574 5.45 -0.71 -4.09
CA GLN A 574 6.67 -1.51 -3.96
C GLN A 574 7.87 -0.74 -4.52
N ARG A 575 9.09 -1.15 -4.15
CA ARG A 575 10.32 -0.46 -4.55
C ARG A 575 10.54 -0.44 -6.07
N ASN A 576 10.10 -1.48 -6.75
CA ASN A 576 10.16 -1.68 -8.21
C ASN A 576 8.87 -1.27 -8.93
N SER A 577 7.91 -0.64 -8.25
CA SER A 577 6.67 -0.19 -8.89
C SER A 577 6.93 0.80 -10.02
N THR A 578 6.06 0.78 -11.02
CA THR A 578 6.06 1.82 -12.05
C THR A 578 5.46 3.12 -11.50
N ILE A 579 5.73 4.23 -12.18
CA ILE A 579 5.12 5.51 -11.78
C ILE A 579 3.59 5.50 -11.91
N SER A 580 3.05 4.77 -12.87
CA SER A 580 1.60 4.65 -13.08
C SER A 580 0.94 3.89 -11.94
N GLU A 581 1.51 2.75 -11.54
CA GLU A 581 1.08 1.99 -10.36
C GLU A 581 1.15 2.85 -9.09
N PHE A 582 2.24 3.60 -8.91
CA PHE A 582 2.37 4.51 -7.78
C PHE A 582 1.24 5.54 -7.76
N ILE A 583 0.94 6.20 -8.89
CA ILE A 583 -0.12 7.21 -8.98
C ILE A 583 -1.48 6.58 -8.63
N GLN A 584 -1.78 5.39 -9.15
CA GLN A 584 -3.04 4.69 -8.86
C GLN A 584 -3.18 4.37 -7.36
N LYS A 585 -2.14 3.77 -6.77
CA LYS A 585 -2.12 3.43 -5.33
C LYS A 585 -2.17 4.68 -4.44
N ALA A 586 -1.39 5.70 -4.76
CA ALA A 586 -1.35 6.94 -3.99
C ALA A 586 -2.67 7.72 -4.06
N LYS A 587 -3.41 7.63 -5.18
CA LYS A 587 -4.76 8.19 -5.29
C LYS A 587 -5.75 7.52 -4.34
N LEU A 588 -5.74 6.19 -4.29
CA LEU A 588 -6.60 5.43 -3.37
C LEU A 588 -6.23 5.73 -1.92
N ALA A 589 -4.93 5.80 -1.60
CA ALA A 589 -4.45 6.19 -0.28
C ALA A 589 -4.89 7.62 0.09
N LEU A 590 -4.79 8.58 -0.84
CA LEU A 590 -5.28 9.93 -0.62
C LEU A 590 -6.79 9.96 -0.40
N SER A 591 -7.55 9.18 -1.17
CA SER A 591 -9.01 9.08 -1.00
C SER A 591 -9.34 8.55 0.39
N TYR A 592 -8.71 7.46 0.81
CA TYR A 592 -8.88 6.90 2.15
C TYR A 592 -8.56 7.91 3.26
N ILE A 593 -7.43 8.62 3.17
CA ILE A 593 -7.03 9.65 4.15
C ILE A 593 -8.05 10.80 4.18
N ASN A 594 -8.58 11.22 3.02
CA ASN A 594 -9.61 12.26 2.97
C ASN A 594 -10.92 11.80 3.63
N HIS A 595 -11.33 10.55 3.40
CA HIS A 595 -12.51 9.98 4.08
C HIS A 595 -12.30 9.91 5.59
N LEU A 596 -11.13 9.51 6.06
CA LEU A 596 -10.79 9.54 7.49
C LEU A 596 -10.90 10.96 8.05
N LEU A 597 -10.30 11.95 7.37
CA LEU A 597 -10.35 13.36 7.78
C LEU A 597 -11.78 13.92 7.80
N GLN A 598 -12.59 13.57 6.81
CA GLN A 598 -13.98 13.99 6.74
C GLN A 598 -14.77 13.39 7.91
N PHE A 599 -14.65 12.08 8.14
CA PHE A 599 -15.29 11.39 9.25
C PHE A 599 -14.88 11.97 10.60
N THR A 600 -13.58 12.24 10.82
CA THR A 600 -13.09 12.86 12.07
C THR A 600 -13.65 14.26 12.29
N ARG A 601 -13.76 15.08 11.23
CA ARG A 601 -14.31 16.44 11.33
C ARG A 601 -15.81 16.46 11.63
N SER A 602 -16.55 15.50 11.13
CA SER A 602 -17.99 15.34 11.38
C SER A 602 -18.31 14.36 12.51
N LEU A 603 -17.32 13.98 13.32
CA LEU A 603 -17.50 12.97 14.37
C LEU A 603 -18.56 13.43 15.38
N ASP A 604 -19.61 12.63 15.50
CA ASP A 604 -20.66 12.74 16.51
C ASP A 604 -20.81 11.40 17.21
N VAL A 605 -20.64 11.38 18.54
CA VAL A 605 -20.71 10.17 19.37
C VAL A 605 -22.14 9.63 19.49
N SER A 606 -23.15 10.47 19.26
CA SER A 606 -24.54 10.05 19.20
C SER A 606 -24.89 9.34 17.89
N SER A 607 -24.03 9.44 16.87
CA SER A 607 -24.24 8.80 15.58
C SER A 607 -24.03 7.29 15.65
N LEU A 608 -25.03 6.52 15.20
CA LEU A 608 -24.95 5.07 15.09
C LEU A 608 -23.76 4.62 14.21
N ASN A 609 -23.42 5.40 13.20
CA ASN A 609 -22.29 5.11 12.31
C ASN A 609 -20.94 5.23 13.03
N ALA A 610 -20.80 6.21 13.93
CA ALA A 610 -19.60 6.36 14.73
C ALA A 610 -19.48 5.24 15.77
N GLN A 611 -20.61 4.91 16.42
CA GLN A 611 -20.74 3.81 17.37
C GLN A 611 -20.35 2.46 16.74
N LYS A 612 -20.91 2.15 15.56
CA LYS A 612 -20.57 0.97 14.76
C LYS A 612 -19.08 0.93 14.41
N LEU A 613 -18.58 1.98 13.74
CA LEU A 613 -17.23 1.98 13.19
C LEU A 613 -16.15 1.93 14.29
N LEU A 614 -16.35 2.62 15.41
CA LEU A 614 -15.35 2.69 16.48
C LEU A 614 -15.60 1.69 17.62
N GLY A 615 -16.68 0.90 17.59
CA GLY A 615 -16.93 -0.17 18.55
C GLY A 615 -17.32 0.31 19.95
N PHE A 616 -18.31 1.20 20.06
CA PHE A 616 -18.87 1.64 21.33
C PHE A 616 -20.39 1.82 21.26
N GLU A 617 -21.10 1.78 22.39
CA GLU A 617 -22.56 1.90 22.45
C GLU A 617 -23.05 2.68 23.68
N PRO A 618 -24.21 3.37 23.62
CA PRO A 618 -24.75 4.07 24.78
C PRO A 618 -25.15 3.10 25.89
N LEU A 619 -24.92 3.51 27.14
CA LEU A 619 -25.37 2.78 28.33
C LEU A 619 -26.88 2.97 28.51
N GLU A 620 -27.67 1.90 28.35
CA GLU A 620 -29.13 1.94 28.59
C GLU A 620 -29.42 2.10 30.09
N SER A 621 -29.78 3.32 30.54
CA SER A 621 -30.27 3.55 31.90
C SER A 621 -31.77 3.22 31.99
N THR A 622 -32.12 2.22 32.79
CA THR A 622 -33.52 1.80 33.05
C THR A 622 -34.36 2.82 33.84
N GLU A 623 -33.78 3.91 34.32
CA GLU A 623 -34.54 5.02 34.93
C GLU A 623 -34.12 6.38 34.34
N PRO A 624 -35.08 7.22 33.89
CA PRO A 624 -34.81 8.58 33.46
C PRO A 624 -34.53 9.44 34.70
N LYS A 625 -33.30 9.41 35.19
CA LYS A 625 -32.83 10.40 36.15
C LYS A 625 -32.44 11.65 35.38
N GLU A 626 -33.32 12.64 35.37
CA GLU A 626 -33.02 13.99 34.89
C GLU A 626 -31.68 14.45 35.49
N ASN A 627 -30.69 14.71 34.62
CA ASN A 627 -29.33 15.23 34.90
C ASN A 627 -28.12 14.26 34.88
N LYS A 628 -28.24 12.98 34.49
CA LYS A 628 -27.03 12.19 34.16
C LYS A 628 -26.58 12.46 32.72
N LEU A 629 -25.31 12.84 32.55
CA LEU A 629 -24.66 12.92 31.24
C LEU A 629 -24.64 11.52 30.60
N PRO A 630 -24.78 11.39 29.26
CA PRO A 630 -24.76 10.09 28.61
C PRO A 630 -23.39 9.43 28.79
N GLU A 631 -23.42 8.16 29.18
CA GLU A 631 -22.27 7.27 29.33
C GLU A 631 -22.29 6.23 28.21
N PHE A 632 -21.11 5.77 27.78
CA PHE A 632 -20.94 4.82 26.68
C PHE A 632 -20.08 3.64 27.10
N TRP A 633 -20.45 2.44 26.66
CA TRP A 633 -19.61 1.25 26.72
C TRP A 633 -18.62 1.25 25.56
N ILE A 634 -17.34 1.21 25.87
CA ILE A 634 -16.25 0.98 24.92
C ILE A 634 -15.84 -0.49 25.01
N HIS A 635 -15.96 -1.23 23.91
CA HIS A 635 -15.66 -2.67 23.88
C HIS A 635 -14.16 -2.95 23.69
N SER A 636 -13.68 -4.07 24.20
CA SER A 636 -12.28 -4.54 24.08
C SER A 636 -11.74 -4.70 22.66
N THR A 637 -12.61 -4.80 21.66
CA THR A 637 -12.26 -4.82 20.23
C THR A 637 -12.01 -3.42 19.65
N SER A 638 -12.43 -2.36 20.34
CA SER A 638 -12.24 -0.97 19.93
C SER A 638 -10.79 -0.52 20.10
N LEU A 639 -10.29 0.26 19.13
CA LEU A 639 -9.00 0.99 19.26
C LEU A 639 -8.98 1.98 20.43
N MET A 640 -10.14 2.37 20.96
CA MET A 640 -10.25 3.31 22.08
C MET A 640 -10.09 2.64 23.44
N PHE A 641 -10.17 1.30 23.50
CA PHE A 641 -10.28 0.56 24.75
C PHE A 641 -9.08 0.78 25.67
N GLU A 642 -7.89 0.81 25.10
CA GLU A 642 -6.67 0.95 25.85
C GLU A 642 -6.45 2.36 26.42
N GLY A 643 -6.76 3.38 25.61
CA GLY A 643 -6.84 4.76 26.08
C GLY A 643 -7.90 4.91 27.18
N ALA A 644 -9.04 4.21 27.07
CA ALA A 644 -10.07 4.21 28.11
C ALA A 644 -9.58 3.57 29.42
N GLN A 645 -8.85 2.45 29.36
CA GLN A 645 -8.25 1.82 30.55
C GLN A 645 -7.34 2.79 31.31
N LYS A 646 -6.49 3.52 30.57
CA LYS A 646 -5.56 4.50 31.15
C LYS A 646 -6.26 5.70 31.79
N ILE A 647 -7.31 6.24 31.16
CA ILE A 647 -8.04 7.40 31.70
C ILE A 647 -8.78 7.01 32.98
N LEU A 648 -9.33 5.80 33.02
CA LEU A 648 -10.15 5.32 34.13
C LEU A 648 -9.33 4.72 35.29
N ASP A 649 -8.01 4.50 35.09
CA ASP A 649 -7.09 3.90 36.08
C ASP A 649 -7.59 2.53 36.61
N VAL A 650 -8.21 1.74 35.73
CA VAL A 650 -8.85 0.47 36.07
C VAL A 650 -7.88 -0.69 35.80
N SER A 651 -7.36 -1.30 36.86
CA SER A 651 -6.47 -2.48 36.78
C SER A 651 -7.22 -3.83 36.73
N GLU A 652 -8.51 -3.86 37.09
CA GLU A 652 -9.38 -5.04 37.02
C GLU A 652 -10.49 -4.81 36.00
N VAL A 653 -10.44 -5.53 34.87
CA VAL A 653 -11.38 -5.36 33.76
C VAL A 653 -12.76 -5.92 34.14
N PRO A 654 -13.85 -5.12 34.16
CA PRO A 654 -15.16 -5.61 34.52
C PRO A 654 -15.88 -6.30 33.34
N THR A 655 -16.72 -7.28 33.72
CA THR A 655 -17.86 -7.85 33.02
C THR A 655 -17.64 -8.33 31.57
N SER A 656 -17.53 -9.64 31.40
CA SER A 656 -17.66 -10.32 30.10
C SER A 656 -19.10 -10.21 29.61
N SER A 657 -19.29 -9.65 28.41
CA SER A 657 -20.56 -9.76 27.67
C SER A 657 -20.83 -11.20 27.21
N THR A 658 -22.04 -11.47 26.73
CA THR A 658 -22.43 -12.73 26.08
C THR A 658 -21.58 -13.06 24.84
N LEU A 659 -20.94 -12.06 24.25
CA LEU A 659 -19.99 -12.19 23.13
C LEU A 659 -18.53 -12.43 23.59
N GLY A 660 -18.29 -12.57 24.89
CA GLY A 660 -16.95 -12.70 25.45
C GLY A 660 -16.12 -11.41 25.42
N LEU A 661 -16.75 -10.26 25.16
CA LEU A 661 -16.09 -8.95 25.13
C LEU A 661 -16.10 -8.31 26.51
N PHE A 662 -14.96 -7.74 26.91
CA PHE A 662 -14.89 -6.80 28.03
C PHE A 662 -15.34 -5.41 27.59
N SER A 663 -15.95 -4.64 28.49
CA SER A 663 -16.42 -3.28 28.20
C SER A 663 -16.12 -2.31 29.34
N LEU A 664 -15.79 -1.07 29.00
CA LEU A 664 -15.52 0.01 29.96
C LEU A 664 -16.51 1.15 29.75
N ALA A 665 -17.08 1.66 30.85
CA ALA A 665 -17.98 2.81 30.80
C ALA A 665 -17.16 4.11 30.79
N ALA A 666 -17.40 4.96 29.79
CA ALA A 666 -16.76 6.26 29.65
C ALA A 666 -17.82 7.36 29.49
N SER A 667 -17.52 8.58 29.93
CA SER A 667 -18.40 9.72 29.69
C SER A 667 -18.45 10.08 28.20
N GLU A 668 -19.48 10.81 27.76
CA GLU A 668 -19.55 11.35 26.40
C GLU A 668 -18.30 12.15 26.01
N ALA A 669 -17.79 12.98 26.92
CA ALA A 669 -16.62 13.82 26.69
C ALA A 669 -15.34 12.99 26.50
N ASP A 670 -15.13 11.98 27.34
CA ASP A 670 -13.98 11.08 27.25
C ASP A 670 -14.07 10.20 26.00
N THR A 671 -15.26 9.67 25.68
CA THR A 671 -15.51 8.89 24.47
C THR A 671 -15.20 9.71 23.22
N ARG A 672 -15.66 10.97 23.18
CA ARG A 672 -15.33 11.89 22.08
C ARG A 672 -13.84 12.16 21.98
N HIS A 673 -13.16 12.37 23.11
CA HIS A 673 -11.73 12.61 23.15
C HIS A 673 -10.93 11.40 22.63
N LEU A 674 -11.25 10.21 23.11
CA LEU A 674 -10.64 8.94 22.69
C LEU A 674 -10.89 8.65 21.21
N ALA A 675 -12.12 8.87 20.72
CA ALA A 675 -12.46 8.69 19.32
C ALA A 675 -11.66 9.63 18.40
N LEU A 676 -11.53 10.90 18.77
CA LEU A 676 -10.70 11.85 18.01
C LEU A 676 -9.22 11.46 18.04
N ALA A 677 -8.70 11.04 19.19
CA ALA A 677 -7.31 10.59 19.33
C ALA A 677 -7.03 9.37 18.43
N ALA A 678 -7.84 8.31 18.53
CA ALA A 678 -7.70 7.09 17.73
C ALA A 678 -7.77 7.36 16.21
N MET A 679 -8.68 8.24 15.79
CA MET A 679 -8.79 8.63 14.39
C MET A 679 -7.59 9.45 13.89
N TYR A 680 -7.11 10.41 14.68
CA TYR A 680 -5.92 11.18 14.33
C TYR A 680 -4.65 10.33 14.30
N ASP A 681 -4.51 9.35 15.20
CA ASP A 681 -3.42 8.38 15.16
C ASP A 681 -3.48 7.49 13.93
N SER A 682 -4.68 7.03 13.55
CA SER A 682 -4.88 6.27 12.32
C SER A 682 -4.48 7.08 11.08
N ILE A 683 -4.90 8.34 10.98
CA ILE A 683 -4.51 9.25 9.89
C ILE A 683 -2.98 9.44 9.85
N ARG A 684 -2.35 9.69 11.01
CA ARG A 684 -0.89 9.84 11.10
C ARG A 684 -0.16 8.57 10.63
N SER A 685 -0.65 7.40 11.06
CA SER A 685 -0.09 6.10 10.70
C SER A 685 -0.13 5.87 9.19
N GLU A 686 -1.28 6.12 8.55
CA GLU A 686 -1.44 5.95 7.09
C GLU A 686 -0.57 6.93 6.29
N VAL A 687 -0.52 8.20 6.70
CA VAL A 687 0.39 9.18 6.05
C VAL A 687 1.86 8.76 6.23
N ARG A 688 2.24 8.21 7.39
CA ARG A 688 3.62 7.75 7.66
C ARG A 688 3.99 6.55 6.81
N LYS A 689 3.12 5.54 6.71
CA LYS A 689 3.30 4.37 5.82
C LYS A 689 3.57 4.81 4.39
N MET A 690 2.71 5.70 3.87
CA MET A 690 2.81 6.21 2.51
C MET A 690 4.07 7.06 2.29
N HIS A 691 4.42 7.92 3.26
CA HIS A 691 5.66 8.69 3.22
C HIS A 691 6.90 7.80 3.18
N GLN A 692 6.96 6.77 4.02
CA GLN A 692 8.11 5.86 4.09
C GLN A 692 8.30 5.12 2.77
N ALA A 693 7.23 4.55 2.21
CA ALA A 693 7.29 3.82 0.95
C ALA A 693 7.68 4.74 -0.23
N ALA A 694 7.01 5.88 -0.38
CA ALA A 694 7.33 6.83 -1.44
C ALA A 694 8.73 7.44 -1.29
N SER A 695 9.26 7.53 -0.07
CA SER A 695 10.63 8.03 0.17
C SER A 695 11.71 7.12 -0.42
N LEU A 696 11.44 5.81 -0.49
CA LEU A 696 12.32 4.80 -1.06
C LEU A 696 12.09 4.55 -2.56
N GLY A 697 10.99 5.09 -3.12
CA GLY A 697 10.59 4.90 -4.51
C GLY A 697 11.50 5.61 -5.51
N SER A 698 12.31 4.82 -6.24
CA SER A 698 13.21 5.36 -7.28
C SER A 698 12.48 5.78 -8.56
N TYR A 699 11.28 5.25 -8.81
CA TYR A 699 10.41 5.54 -9.96
C TYR A 699 9.94 7.00 -10.04
N LEU A 700 10.03 7.77 -8.94
CA LEU A 700 9.75 9.21 -8.94
C LEU A 700 10.86 10.05 -9.57
N TYR A 701 11.98 9.44 -9.92
CA TYR A 701 13.15 10.11 -10.48
C TYR A 701 13.45 9.60 -11.89
N PRO A 702 13.91 10.48 -12.81
CA PRO A 702 14.37 10.03 -14.11
C PRO A 702 15.76 9.38 -14.02
N CYS A 703 16.00 8.38 -14.85
CA CYS A 703 17.34 7.82 -15.04
C CYS A 703 18.19 8.79 -15.88
N LEU A 704 19.02 9.60 -15.22
CA LEU A 704 19.88 10.58 -15.91
C LEU A 704 20.89 9.93 -16.87
N GLU A 705 21.38 8.73 -16.55
CA GLU A 705 22.29 8.00 -17.43
C GLU A 705 21.58 7.60 -18.74
N PHE A 706 20.40 6.97 -18.63
CA PHE A 706 19.59 6.62 -19.78
C PHE A 706 19.15 7.86 -20.57
N ALA A 707 18.76 8.93 -19.89
CA ALA A 707 18.34 10.16 -20.55
C ALA A 707 19.42 10.79 -21.41
N ILE A 708 20.69 10.70 -20.99
CA ILE A 708 21.82 11.27 -21.72
C ILE A 708 22.30 10.30 -22.82
N CYS A 709 22.49 9.03 -22.47
CA CYS A 709 23.23 8.05 -23.26
C CYS A 709 22.37 7.01 -23.99
N GLY A 710 21.06 6.96 -23.72
CA GLY A 710 20.13 5.95 -24.27
C GLY A 710 20.28 4.54 -23.68
N ARG A 711 21.11 4.38 -22.63
CA ARG A 711 21.35 3.10 -21.95
C ARG A 711 21.68 3.33 -20.48
N CYS A 712 21.29 2.41 -19.60
CA CYS A 712 21.68 2.39 -18.19
C CYS A 712 22.58 1.18 -17.90
N SER A 713 23.63 1.39 -17.11
CA SER A 713 24.55 0.32 -16.71
C SER A 713 24.05 -0.53 -15.53
N LEU A 714 22.95 -0.12 -14.90
CA LEU A 714 22.33 -0.83 -13.77
C LEU A 714 21.18 -1.69 -14.29
N SER A 715 21.23 -3.00 -14.04
CA SER A 715 20.21 -3.98 -14.46
C SER A 715 18.83 -3.71 -13.86
N GLU A 716 18.77 -3.13 -12.65
CA GLU A 716 17.54 -2.76 -11.96
C GLU A 716 17.61 -1.30 -11.47
N CYS A 717 17.70 -0.35 -12.42
CA CYS A 717 17.79 1.06 -12.07
C CYS A 717 16.58 1.56 -11.25
N GLY A 718 15.39 1.02 -11.52
CA GLY A 718 14.11 1.37 -10.87
C GLY A 718 13.62 2.80 -11.11
N ARG A 719 14.46 3.66 -11.70
CA ARG A 719 14.14 5.04 -12.12
C ARG A 719 13.42 5.04 -13.45
N GLN A 720 12.65 6.10 -13.71
CA GLN A 720 11.94 6.26 -14.98
C GLN A 720 12.94 6.47 -16.13
N GLU A 721 13.00 5.55 -17.08
CA GLU A 721 13.87 5.63 -18.24
C GLU A 721 13.23 6.47 -19.35
N VAL A 722 13.82 7.63 -19.64
CA VAL A 722 13.32 8.57 -20.67
C VAL A 722 14.48 9.00 -21.55
N PHE A 723 14.55 8.51 -22.78
CA PHE A 723 15.63 8.92 -23.70
C PHE A 723 15.32 10.30 -24.30
N SER A 724 16.21 11.27 -24.09
CA SER A 724 15.89 12.67 -24.43
C SER A 724 16.15 13.07 -25.89
N HIS A 725 16.80 12.22 -26.70
CA HIS A 725 17.13 12.55 -28.10
C HIS A 725 15.99 12.25 -29.08
N ASP A 726 15.39 11.06 -29.00
CA ASP A 726 14.47 10.53 -30.03
C ASP A 726 12.99 10.56 -29.63
N LEU A 727 12.64 11.22 -28.52
CA LEU A 727 11.27 11.20 -28.01
C LEU A 727 10.44 12.37 -28.58
N PRO A 728 9.24 12.11 -29.14
CA PRO A 728 8.27 13.16 -29.46
C PRO A 728 7.97 14.06 -28.26
N ASN A 729 7.65 15.33 -28.52
CA ASN A 729 7.38 16.30 -27.44
C ASN A 729 6.21 15.86 -26.54
N GLU A 730 5.17 15.27 -27.12
CA GLU A 730 3.98 14.79 -26.39
C GLU A 730 4.32 13.70 -25.37
N GLN A 731 5.01 12.64 -25.79
CA GLN A 731 5.45 11.57 -24.89
C GLN A 731 6.39 12.08 -23.80
N ARG A 732 7.23 13.08 -24.13
CA ARG A 732 8.13 13.69 -23.14
C ARG A 732 7.33 14.43 -22.08
N GLN A 733 6.28 15.14 -22.50
CA GLN A 733 5.35 15.81 -21.61
C GLN A 733 4.61 14.81 -20.71
N ASP A 734 4.23 13.63 -21.22
CA ASP A 734 3.61 12.59 -20.40
C ASP A 734 4.51 12.14 -19.27
N PHE A 735 5.75 11.75 -19.58
CA PHE A 735 6.68 11.29 -18.55
C PHE A 735 6.98 12.36 -17.49
N PHE A 736 7.12 13.62 -17.91
CA PHE A 736 7.32 14.74 -16.98
C PHE A 736 6.09 14.99 -16.10
N ASN A 737 4.90 15.06 -16.69
CA ASN A 737 3.67 15.36 -15.97
C ASN A 737 3.22 14.20 -15.07
N GLN A 738 3.51 12.93 -15.42
CA GLN A 738 3.33 11.79 -14.52
C GLN A 738 4.19 11.94 -13.25
N ARG A 739 5.46 12.33 -13.38
CA ARG A 739 6.34 12.63 -12.22
C ARG A 739 5.82 13.78 -11.38
N ALA A 740 5.44 14.88 -12.01
CA ALA A 740 4.86 16.01 -11.31
C ALA A 740 3.56 15.62 -10.57
N ARG A 741 2.67 14.86 -11.23
CA ARG A 741 1.42 14.37 -10.65
C ARG A 741 1.63 13.47 -9.44
N GLY A 742 2.54 12.50 -9.53
CA GLY A 742 2.88 11.63 -8.39
C GLY A 742 3.40 12.42 -7.19
N LEU A 743 4.29 13.39 -7.42
CA LEU A 743 4.78 14.27 -6.35
C LEU A 743 3.67 15.15 -5.74
N ILE A 744 2.74 15.64 -6.56
CA ILE A 744 1.61 16.46 -6.12
C ILE A 744 0.64 15.66 -5.25
N ILE A 745 0.27 14.44 -5.66
CA ILE A 745 -0.58 13.54 -4.85
C ILE A 745 0.09 13.26 -3.50
N GLN A 746 1.40 12.98 -3.52
CA GLN A 746 2.16 12.75 -2.28
C GLN A 746 2.20 13.98 -1.37
N ILE A 747 2.27 15.20 -1.93
CA ILE A 747 2.14 16.44 -1.18
C ILE A 747 0.76 16.55 -0.52
N GLN A 748 -0.32 16.18 -1.22
CA GLN A 748 -1.67 16.18 -0.65
C GLN A 748 -1.81 15.16 0.49
N ILE A 749 -1.26 13.96 0.34
CA ILE A 749 -1.21 12.95 1.40
C ILE A 749 -0.55 13.52 2.66
N VAL A 750 0.63 14.13 2.51
CA VAL A 750 1.35 14.75 3.63
C VAL A 750 0.63 16.00 4.17
N HIS A 751 -0.17 16.68 3.34
CA HIS A 751 -1.00 17.79 3.79
C HIS A 751 -2.09 17.33 4.77
N GLY A 752 -2.56 16.08 4.63
CA GLY A 752 -3.51 15.44 5.55
C GLY A 752 -2.94 15.10 6.93
N TYR A 753 -1.62 15.23 7.16
CA TYR A 753 -0.99 14.88 8.43
C TYR A 753 -1.47 15.76 9.61
N GLN A 754 -1.96 15.12 10.67
CA GLN A 754 -2.56 15.76 11.84
C GLN A 754 -1.57 15.97 12.99
N VAL A 755 -1.69 17.11 13.68
CA VAL A 755 -0.74 17.55 14.71
C VAL A 755 -1.46 17.85 16.02
N ASP A 756 -1.02 17.20 17.08
CA ASP A 756 -1.47 17.37 18.47
C ASP A 756 -0.28 17.54 19.45
N SER A 757 0.93 17.15 19.04
CA SER A 757 2.15 17.23 19.85
C SER A 757 3.29 17.97 19.13
N HIS A 758 4.27 18.44 19.91
CA HIS A 758 5.49 19.03 19.35
C HIS A 758 6.29 18.04 18.50
N HIS A 759 6.27 16.75 18.86
CA HIS A 759 6.92 15.69 18.08
C HIS A 759 6.26 15.56 16.70
N ASN A 760 4.94 15.48 16.65
CA ASN A 760 4.17 15.37 15.41
C ASN A 760 4.34 16.62 14.52
N GLU A 761 4.46 17.81 15.12
CA GLU A 761 4.79 19.02 14.36
C GLU A 761 6.19 18.96 13.74
N HIS A 762 7.17 18.45 14.48
CA HIS A 762 8.53 18.28 13.96
C HIS A 762 8.58 17.27 12.81
N GLU A 763 7.91 16.12 12.96
CA GLU A 763 7.78 15.10 11.91
C GLU A 763 7.10 15.69 10.65
N ARG A 764 5.96 16.38 10.81
CA ARG A 764 5.25 17.06 9.73
C ARG A 764 6.15 18.02 8.95
N ARG A 765 6.95 18.84 9.65
CA ARG A 765 7.90 19.76 9.01
C ARG A 765 8.96 19.01 8.20
N GLY A 766 9.47 17.90 8.72
CA GLY A 766 10.40 17.02 8.02
C GLY A 766 9.81 16.46 6.72
N PHE A 767 8.56 15.98 6.76
CA PHE A 767 7.85 15.46 5.58
C PHE A 767 7.63 16.56 4.55
N ARG A 768 7.07 17.71 4.97
CA ARG A 768 6.81 18.87 4.08
C ARG A 768 8.09 19.33 3.38
N ARG A 769 9.19 19.46 4.13
CA ARG A 769 10.49 19.83 3.56
C ARG A 769 10.94 18.82 2.51
N THR A 770 10.88 17.54 2.82
CA THR A 770 11.32 16.48 1.90
C THR A 770 10.57 16.55 0.57
N TRP A 771 9.24 16.65 0.62
CA TRP A 771 8.42 16.67 -0.59
C TRP A 771 8.47 17.99 -1.34
N ALA A 772 8.58 19.14 -0.65
CA ALA A 772 8.80 20.42 -1.32
C ALA A 772 10.15 20.47 -2.07
N ARG A 773 11.20 19.90 -1.49
CA ARG A 773 12.52 19.80 -2.13
C ARG A 773 12.53 18.82 -3.31
N ARG A 774 11.84 17.68 -3.20
CA ARG A 774 11.66 16.75 -4.34
C ARG A 774 10.84 17.37 -5.46
N LEU A 775 9.79 18.11 -5.12
CA LEU A 775 9.05 18.92 -6.10
C LEU A 775 9.98 19.93 -6.77
N TYR A 776 10.80 20.66 -6.00
CA TYR A 776 11.79 21.59 -6.54
C TYR A 776 12.72 20.92 -7.56
N GLU A 777 13.30 19.76 -7.22
CA GLU A 777 14.18 19.01 -8.14
C GLU A 777 13.46 18.57 -9.42
N ASN A 778 12.15 18.28 -9.37
CA ASN A 778 11.39 17.95 -10.58
C ASN A 778 11.05 19.20 -11.41
N LEU A 779 10.71 20.31 -10.76
CA LEU A 779 10.37 21.57 -11.42
C LEU A 779 11.61 22.27 -12.01
N MET A 780 12.76 22.13 -11.34
CA MET A 780 14.06 22.66 -11.75
C MET A 780 15.11 21.54 -11.84
N PRO A 781 14.99 20.64 -12.82
CA PRO A 781 15.83 19.45 -12.84
C PRO A 781 17.27 19.74 -13.21
N HIS A 782 18.17 18.88 -12.72
CA HIS A 782 19.58 18.89 -13.09
C HIS A 782 19.79 18.90 -14.61
N PHE A 783 18.91 18.21 -15.35
CA PHE A 783 18.93 18.07 -16.81
C PHE A 783 17.62 18.61 -17.41
N PRO A 784 17.55 19.93 -17.70
CA PRO A 784 16.37 20.61 -18.23
C PRO A 784 15.73 20.03 -19.50
N PRO A 785 16.43 19.31 -20.40
CA PRO A 785 15.79 18.69 -21.56
C PRO A 785 14.63 17.75 -21.24
N LEU A 786 14.60 17.15 -20.04
CA LEU A 786 13.51 16.26 -19.59
C LEU A 786 12.25 17.00 -19.10
N GLY A 787 12.25 18.33 -19.12
CA GLY A 787 11.14 19.16 -18.66
C GLY A 787 11.56 20.12 -17.55
N ASN A 788 10.66 21.04 -17.20
CA ASN A 788 10.80 22.02 -16.12
C ASN A 788 9.40 22.56 -15.76
N PHE A 789 9.30 23.51 -14.82
CA PHE A 789 7.99 24.03 -14.38
C PHE A 789 7.08 24.57 -15.50
N LEU A 790 7.63 25.03 -16.64
CA LEU A 790 6.83 25.50 -17.79
C LEU A 790 6.19 24.36 -18.59
N CYS A 791 6.58 23.12 -18.31
CA CYS A 791 6.03 21.90 -18.88
C CYS A 791 4.86 21.35 -18.06
N ILE A 792 4.51 21.98 -16.93
CA ILE A 792 3.32 21.59 -16.16
C ILE A 792 2.08 21.85 -17.01
N ASP A 793 1.31 20.79 -17.27
CA ASP A 793 0.02 20.85 -17.93
C ASP A 793 -1.10 20.49 -16.94
N PRO A 794 -1.95 21.45 -16.55
CA PRO A 794 -3.10 21.20 -15.67
C PRO A 794 -4.05 20.12 -16.20
N LYS A 795 -4.14 19.90 -17.52
CA LYS A 795 -4.99 18.84 -18.10
C LYS A 795 -4.49 17.44 -17.73
N ARG A 796 -3.16 17.27 -17.69
CA ARG A 796 -2.51 16.00 -17.33
C ARG A 796 -2.38 15.81 -15.81
N ILE A 797 -2.60 16.88 -15.04
CA ILE A 797 -2.50 16.89 -13.57
C ILE A 797 -3.76 17.50 -12.95
N PRO A 798 -4.89 16.77 -12.92
CA PRO A 798 -6.14 17.30 -12.38
C PRO A 798 -6.07 17.64 -10.88
N GLU A 799 -5.18 16.99 -10.13
CA GLU A 799 -4.97 17.22 -8.69
C GLU A 799 -4.25 18.56 -8.40
N LEU A 800 -3.68 19.21 -9.42
CA LEU A 800 -2.89 20.44 -9.27
C LEU A 800 -3.73 21.60 -8.74
N ALA A 801 -4.98 21.77 -9.23
CA ALA A 801 -5.85 22.88 -8.86
C ALA A 801 -6.08 22.97 -7.35
N HIS A 802 -6.31 21.82 -6.71
CA HIS A 802 -6.51 21.72 -5.25
C HIS A 802 -5.19 21.85 -4.46
N SER A 803 -4.05 21.52 -5.08
CA SER A 803 -2.75 21.44 -4.41
C SER A 803 -1.97 22.75 -4.39
N ILE A 804 -2.22 23.65 -5.35
CA ILE A 804 -1.48 24.94 -5.47
C ILE A 804 -1.54 25.73 -4.16
N ASN A 805 -2.71 25.79 -3.52
CA ASN A 805 -2.90 26.50 -2.25
C ASN A 805 -2.11 25.85 -1.12
N ALA A 806 -2.09 24.52 -1.06
CA ALA A 806 -1.30 23.77 -0.08
C ALA A 806 0.20 24.01 -0.25
N ILE A 807 0.72 23.97 -1.49
CA ILE A 807 2.13 24.22 -1.79
C ILE A 807 2.51 25.67 -1.44
N SER A 808 1.66 26.64 -1.80
CA SER A 808 1.87 28.05 -1.47
C SER A 808 1.90 28.27 0.05
N ALA A 809 0.96 27.67 0.79
CA ALA A 809 0.92 27.71 2.24
C ALA A 809 2.18 27.08 2.86
N TRP A 810 2.64 25.94 2.36
CA TRP A 810 3.87 25.30 2.83
C TRP A 810 5.10 26.19 2.62
N CYS A 811 5.23 26.82 1.46
CA CYS A 811 6.35 27.72 1.19
C CYS A 811 6.29 28.95 2.10
N LYS A 812 5.10 29.53 2.28
CA LYS A 812 4.87 30.67 3.18
C LYS A 812 5.26 30.30 4.61
N ASP A 813 4.72 29.20 5.14
CA ASP A 813 4.99 28.73 6.49
C ASP A 813 6.48 28.41 6.68
N ALA A 814 7.12 27.77 5.70
CA ALA A 814 8.55 27.48 5.76
C ALA A 814 9.37 28.78 5.81
N LEU A 815 9.15 29.71 4.88
CA LEU A 815 9.90 30.98 4.82
C LEU A 815 9.70 31.84 6.08
N HIS A 816 8.52 31.81 6.70
CA HIS A 816 8.26 32.54 7.95
C HIS A 816 8.97 31.92 9.17
N ASN A 817 9.19 30.61 9.15
CA ASN A 817 9.71 29.86 10.30
C ASN A 817 11.19 29.48 10.19
N LEU A 818 11.78 29.50 8.99
CA LEU A 818 13.21 29.27 8.78
C LEU A 818 14.03 30.26 9.61
N ASP A 819 15.06 29.74 10.28
CA ASP A 819 15.95 30.51 11.15
C ASP A 819 17.38 30.03 10.91
N PRO A 820 18.33 30.93 10.57
CA PRO A 820 19.71 30.56 10.30
C PRO A 820 20.42 29.98 11.53
N GLY A 821 19.95 30.25 12.75
CA GLY A 821 20.51 29.75 14.01
C GLY A 821 19.97 28.39 14.47
N PHE A 822 19.00 27.80 13.76
CA PHE A 822 18.40 26.51 14.14
C PHE A 822 18.42 25.51 12.98
N GLY A 823 18.79 24.25 13.29
CA GLY A 823 18.88 23.15 12.33
C GLY A 823 20.25 23.04 11.66
N PRO A 824 20.43 22.06 10.73
CA PRO A 824 21.72 21.82 10.09
C PRO A 824 22.15 23.03 9.23
N PRO A 825 23.31 23.64 9.48
CA PRO A 825 23.72 24.89 8.85
C PRO A 825 23.84 24.78 7.32
N ASN A 826 24.11 23.58 6.81
CA ASN A 826 24.22 23.28 5.39
C ASN A 826 22.87 23.26 4.64
N ARG A 827 21.73 23.22 5.32
CA ARG A 827 20.40 23.13 4.67
C ARG A 827 19.72 24.47 4.49
N PHE A 828 19.98 25.39 5.42
CA PHE A 828 19.23 26.64 5.56
C PHE A 828 19.16 27.45 4.26
N LEU A 829 20.31 27.75 3.64
CA LEU A 829 20.37 28.60 2.46
C LEU A 829 19.67 27.95 1.25
N SER A 830 19.90 26.66 1.03
CA SER A 830 19.24 25.90 -0.05
C SER A 830 17.73 25.92 0.11
N ASP A 831 17.23 25.73 1.33
CA ASP A 831 15.80 25.76 1.62
C ASP A 831 15.21 27.13 1.35
N VAL A 832 15.83 28.21 1.84
CA VAL A 832 15.41 29.60 1.57
C VAL A 832 15.29 29.84 0.06
N LEU A 833 16.35 29.53 -0.70
CA LEU A 833 16.40 29.78 -2.13
C LEU A 833 15.34 28.98 -2.90
N ALA A 834 15.16 27.69 -2.59
CA ALA A 834 14.13 26.90 -3.27
C ALA A 834 12.71 27.33 -2.91
N TYR A 835 12.41 27.65 -1.65
CA TYR A 835 11.07 28.12 -1.30
C TYR A 835 10.76 29.49 -1.91
N LEU A 836 11.74 30.40 -2.01
CA LEU A 836 11.58 31.66 -2.74
C LEU A 836 11.28 31.42 -4.22
N ASP A 837 12.03 30.52 -4.86
CA ASP A 837 11.88 30.19 -6.28
C ASP A 837 10.53 29.51 -6.58
N ILE A 838 10.09 28.54 -5.76
CA ILE A 838 8.75 27.92 -5.86
C ILE A 838 7.67 28.98 -5.68
N SER A 839 7.76 29.81 -4.63
CA SER A 839 6.76 30.85 -4.34
C SER A 839 6.64 31.84 -5.48
N PHE A 840 7.77 32.22 -6.09
CA PHE A 840 7.79 33.13 -7.22
C PHE A 840 7.09 32.56 -8.47
N ARG A 841 7.26 31.26 -8.73
CA ARG A 841 6.78 30.61 -9.96
C ARG A 841 5.34 30.13 -9.89
N ILE A 842 4.87 29.67 -8.73
CA ILE A 842 3.50 29.15 -8.60
C ILE A 842 2.48 30.28 -8.56
N ASN A 843 2.70 31.28 -7.71
CA ASN A 843 1.80 32.42 -7.59
C ASN A 843 2.58 33.55 -6.91
N ARG A 844 2.95 34.62 -7.62
CA ARG A 844 3.79 35.70 -7.06
C ARG A 844 3.15 36.31 -5.82
N GLN A 845 3.71 35.97 -4.66
CA GLN A 845 3.10 36.29 -3.37
C GLN A 845 3.54 37.66 -2.87
N ASP A 846 2.57 38.51 -2.49
CA ASP A 846 2.84 39.81 -1.87
C ASP A 846 3.57 39.70 -0.53
N TYR A 847 3.47 38.55 0.17
CA TYR A 847 4.13 38.35 1.46
C TYR A 847 5.66 38.31 1.38
N ILE A 848 6.26 38.15 0.18
CA ILE A 848 7.73 38.04 0.04
C ILE A 848 8.44 39.24 0.67
N LEU A 849 7.88 40.45 0.56
CA LEU A 849 8.48 41.64 1.16
C LEU A 849 8.42 41.66 2.69
N GLU A 850 7.45 41.00 3.29
CA GLU A 850 7.34 40.89 4.75
C GLU A 850 8.47 40.04 5.35
N LEU A 851 9.13 39.21 4.52
CA LEU A 851 10.22 38.32 4.94
C LEU A 851 11.44 39.06 5.48
N HIS A 852 11.64 40.32 5.12
CA HIS A 852 12.71 41.17 5.68
C HIS A 852 12.59 41.40 7.19
N SER A 853 11.42 41.11 7.79
CA SER A 853 11.18 41.24 9.24
C SER A 853 11.13 39.89 9.96
N ARG A 854 11.39 38.78 9.26
CA ARG A 854 11.21 37.41 9.78
C ARG A 854 12.54 36.79 10.24
N LYS A 855 12.45 35.60 10.83
CA LYS A 855 13.61 34.92 11.45
C LYS A 855 14.71 34.55 10.44
N LEU A 856 14.37 34.30 9.18
CA LEU A 856 15.34 33.88 8.15
C LEU A 856 16.42 34.92 7.87
N VAL A 857 16.21 36.19 8.22
CA VAL A 857 17.22 37.25 8.04
C VAL A 857 17.99 37.58 9.31
N ARG A 858 17.82 36.80 10.39
CA ARG A 858 18.55 37.00 11.64
C ARG A 858 20.06 36.94 11.41
N PRO A 859 20.85 37.71 12.17
CA PRO A 859 22.30 37.69 12.03
C PRO A 859 22.88 36.31 12.31
N ARG A 860 23.67 35.81 11.35
CA ARG A 860 24.60 34.68 11.51
C ARG A 860 25.87 35.07 10.76
N ASP A 861 27.02 35.04 11.42
CA ASP A 861 28.22 35.76 10.98
C ASP A 861 28.66 35.46 9.54
N ASP A 862 28.53 34.21 9.12
CA ASP A 862 28.83 33.69 7.77
C ASP A 862 27.85 34.19 6.69
N LEU A 863 26.65 34.67 7.05
CA LEU A 863 25.64 35.21 6.13
C LEU A 863 25.65 36.74 6.04
N MET A 864 26.45 37.42 6.86
CA MET A 864 26.40 38.87 6.99
C MET A 864 27.42 39.56 6.07
N ILE A 865 26.97 40.47 5.23
CA ILE A 865 27.81 41.29 4.34
C ILE A 865 27.72 42.77 4.68
N ALA A 866 28.78 43.52 4.36
CA ALA A 866 28.80 44.96 4.53
C ALA A 866 27.89 45.65 3.50
N LYS A 867 27.18 46.69 3.93
CA LYS A 867 26.37 47.52 3.05
C LYS A 867 27.28 48.43 2.21
N VAL A 868 27.03 48.49 0.91
CA VAL A 868 27.78 49.36 0.01
C VAL A 868 27.66 50.81 0.49
N GLY A 869 28.80 51.47 0.71
CA GLY A 869 28.86 52.85 1.19
C GLY A 869 28.76 53.02 2.72
N SER A 870 28.68 51.94 3.51
CA SER A 870 28.73 52.00 4.97
C SER A 870 29.64 50.90 5.54
N VAL A 871 30.65 51.30 6.31
CA VAL A 871 31.61 50.36 6.92
C VAL A 871 31.02 49.68 8.17
N SER A 872 30.02 50.28 8.81
CA SER A 872 29.46 49.82 10.09
C SER A 872 28.16 49.00 9.94
N GLU A 873 27.39 49.24 8.87
CA GLU A 873 26.13 48.52 8.65
C GLU A 873 26.36 47.19 7.91
N ARG A 874 26.08 46.07 8.59
CA ARG A 874 26.03 44.73 7.99
C ARG A 874 24.59 44.23 7.87
N TYR A 875 24.30 43.47 6.83
CA TYR A 875 23.00 42.83 6.63
C TYR A 875 23.15 41.41 6.06
N SER A 876 22.15 40.56 6.26
CA SER A 876 22.17 39.18 5.77
C SER A 876 21.98 39.11 4.26
N ILE A 877 22.78 38.29 3.55
CA ILE A 877 22.65 38.02 2.10
C ILE A 877 21.25 37.52 1.70
N VAL A 878 20.47 36.98 2.65
CA VAL A 878 19.08 36.58 2.42
C VAL A 878 18.20 37.77 2.01
N HIS A 879 18.51 38.99 2.48
CA HIS A 879 17.81 40.20 2.02
C HIS A 879 17.98 40.41 0.51
N ASP A 880 19.14 40.11 -0.04
CA ASP A 880 19.41 40.33 -1.47
C ASP A 880 18.57 39.38 -2.33
N PHE A 881 18.43 38.12 -1.91
CA PHE A 881 17.54 37.17 -2.58
C PHE A 881 16.06 37.52 -2.42
N ILE A 882 15.61 37.92 -1.23
CA ILE A 882 14.21 38.37 -1.03
C ILE A 882 13.89 39.51 -2.00
N ASN A 883 14.77 40.51 -2.11
CA ASN A 883 14.60 41.63 -3.03
C ASN A 883 14.60 41.19 -4.50
N PHE A 884 15.49 40.27 -4.88
CA PHE A 884 15.55 39.70 -6.23
C PHE A 884 14.23 39.03 -6.64
N TYR A 885 13.65 38.21 -5.78
CA TYR A 885 12.37 37.55 -6.03
C TYR A 885 11.16 38.51 -5.90
N ALA A 886 11.27 39.58 -5.11
CA ALA A 886 10.23 40.62 -5.02
C ALA A 886 10.17 41.52 -6.26
N ARG A 887 11.28 41.66 -7.01
CA ARG A 887 11.37 42.36 -8.31
C ARG A 887 10.98 43.85 -8.29
N ARG A 888 11.11 44.55 -7.16
CA ARG A 888 10.69 45.97 -7.03
C ARG A 888 11.81 47.00 -7.18
N SER A 889 13.06 46.63 -6.93
CA SER A 889 14.17 47.61 -6.82
C SER A 889 15.06 47.67 -8.08
N PRO A 890 15.70 48.82 -8.39
CA PRO A 890 16.56 49.00 -9.55
C PRO A 890 17.98 48.40 -9.38
N ASP A 891 18.29 47.77 -8.25
CA ASP A 891 19.62 47.23 -7.92
C ASP A 891 19.57 45.75 -7.51
N VAL A 892 18.47 45.05 -7.84
CA VAL A 892 18.29 43.65 -7.39
C VAL A 892 19.25 42.68 -8.07
N ILE A 893 19.63 42.92 -9.33
CA ILE A 893 20.62 42.08 -10.03
C ILE A 893 21.99 42.22 -9.38
N SER A 894 22.45 43.45 -9.12
CA SER A 894 23.77 43.69 -8.51
C SER A 894 23.86 43.15 -7.08
N ARG A 895 22.77 43.23 -6.32
CA ARG A 895 22.62 42.57 -5.01
C ARG A 895 22.69 41.05 -5.10
N ALA A 896 21.98 40.43 -6.05
CA ALA A 896 22.02 38.98 -6.25
C ALA A 896 23.43 38.50 -6.64
N ILE A 897 24.14 39.24 -7.49
CA ILE A 897 25.55 38.95 -7.84
C ILE A 897 26.43 39.01 -6.59
N ARG A 898 26.29 40.04 -5.76
CA ARG A 898 27.05 40.18 -4.49
C ARG A 898 26.77 39.04 -3.53
N ALA A 899 25.51 38.64 -3.37
CA ALA A 899 25.13 37.52 -2.53
C ALA A 899 25.69 36.19 -3.06
N ALA A 900 25.63 35.96 -4.38
CA ALA A 900 26.23 34.79 -5.01
C ALA A 900 27.76 34.76 -4.88
N HIS A 901 28.42 35.92 -5.00
CA HIS A 901 29.84 36.06 -4.73
C HIS A 901 30.16 35.67 -3.29
N HIS A 902 29.42 36.19 -2.32
CA HIS A 902 29.62 35.82 -0.91
C HIS A 902 29.48 34.32 -0.68
N ILE A 903 28.44 33.68 -1.24
CA ILE A 903 28.24 32.22 -1.13
C ILE A 903 29.45 31.42 -1.61
N ILE A 904 30.04 31.81 -2.73
CA ILE A 904 31.10 31.04 -3.39
C ILE A 904 32.48 31.31 -2.81
N PHE A 905 32.75 32.55 -2.39
CA PHE A 905 34.06 32.95 -1.89
C PHE A 905 34.21 32.78 -0.37
N GLU A 906 33.11 32.76 0.39
CA GLU A 906 33.07 32.36 1.81
C GLU A 906 32.58 30.90 1.99
N PRO A 907 32.99 30.00 1.08
CA PRO A 907 32.38 28.70 0.72
C PRO A 907 31.17 28.25 1.57
N LEU A 908 30.03 28.92 1.42
CA LEU A 908 28.83 28.60 2.17
C LEU A 908 28.20 27.32 1.64
N ALA A 909 27.78 26.45 2.55
CA ALA A 909 27.16 25.19 2.17
C ALA A 909 25.81 25.43 1.46
N VAL A 910 25.71 24.99 0.21
CA VAL A 910 24.54 25.19 -0.65
C VAL A 910 24.36 24.02 -1.61
N GLU A 911 23.12 23.68 -1.90
CA GLU A 911 22.80 22.63 -2.86
C GLU A 911 23.16 23.09 -4.28
N ALA A 912 23.96 22.28 -4.95
CA ALA A 912 24.55 22.58 -6.25
C ALA A 912 23.50 22.97 -7.31
N ASN A 913 22.40 22.21 -7.40
CA ASN A 913 21.37 22.46 -8.40
C ASN A 913 20.61 23.77 -8.12
N VAL A 914 20.26 24.04 -6.86
CA VAL A 914 19.61 25.30 -6.44
C VAL A 914 20.46 26.50 -6.81
N LEU A 915 21.75 26.46 -6.48
CA LEU A 915 22.68 27.53 -6.82
C LEU A 915 22.74 27.76 -8.33
N VAL A 916 22.91 26.70 -9.13
CA VAL A 916 22.97 26.80 -10.60
C VAL A 916 21.67 27.40 -11.17
N ASN A 917 20.50 26.98 -10.66
CA ASN A 917 19.21 27.55 -11.09
C ASN A 917 19.11 29.05 -10.79
N VAL A 918 19.55 29.49 -9.61
CA VAL A 918 19.56 30.91 -9.24
C VAL A 918 20.52 31.69 -10.14
N LEU A 919 21.70 31.16 -10.43
CA LEU A 919 22.68 31.79 -11.33
C LEU A 919 22.14 31.89 -12.76
N GLU A 920 21.49 30.85 -13.29
CA GLU A 920 20.82 30.91 -14.59
C GLU A 920 19.70 31.96 -14.61
N PHE A 921 18.94 32.10 -13.50
CA PHE A 921 17.93 33.15 -13.37
C PHE A 921 18.56 34.55 -13.37
N VAL A 922 19.62 34.77 -12.61
CA VAL A 922 20.33 36.07 -12.64
C VAL A 922 20.89 36.35 -14.03
N GLY A 923 21.51 35.37 -14.69
CA GLY A 923 22.11 35.56 -16.00
C GLY A 923 21.12 35.81 -17.13
N ARG A 924 19.94 35.18 -17.14
CA ARG A 924 18.90 35.49 -18.14
C ARG A 924 18.31 36.89 -17.93
N GLU A 925 18.20 37.36 -16.68
CA GLU A 925 17.78 38.74 -16.39
C GLU A 925 18.84 39.76 -16.84
N ILE A 926 20.12 39.44 -16.66
CA ILE A 926 21.24 40.25 -17.20
C ILE A 926 21.13 40.37 -18.73
N ILE A 927 20.90 39.26 -19.45
CA ILE A 927 20.70 39.27 -20.91
C ILE A 927 19.54 40.19 -21.29
N LEU A 928 18.40 40.06 -20.59
CA LEU A 928 17.20 40.85 -20.86
C LEU A 928 17.45 42.34 -20.64
N GLN A 929 18.01 42.73 -19.49
CA GLN A 929 18.28 44.13 -19.15
C GLN A 929 19.26 44.78 -20.15
N TRP A 930 20.30 44.05 -20.56
CA TRP A 930 21.24 44.53 -21.56
C TRP A 930 20.56 44.77 -22.91
N ARG A 931 19.69 43.86 -23.34
CA ARG A 931 18.96 43.98 -24.61
C ARG A 931 17.89 45.05 -24.60
N ILE A 932 17.18 45.24 -23.49
CA ILE A 932 16.24 46.36 -23.31
C ILE A 932 16.99 47.69 -23.47
N HIS A 933 18.16 47.82 -22.84
CA HIS A 933 18.99 49.01 -22.97
C HIS A 933 19.44 49.28 -24.41
N GLN A 934 19.75 48.23 -25.18
CA GLN A 934 20.26 48.38 -26.55
C GLN A 934 19.18 48.54 -27.62
N SER A 935 18.08 47.80 -27.51
CA SER A 935 17.10 47.62 -28.60
C SER A 935 15.68 48.04 -28.21
N GLY A 936 15.48 48.55 -26.99
CA GLY A 936 14.16 48.85 -26.42
C GLY A 936 13.34 47.60 -26.13
N SER A 937 12.17 47.79 -25.50
CA SER A 937 11.28 46.69 -25.11
C SER A 937 10.76 45.88 -26.31
N ASP A 938 10.45 46.55 -27.42
CA ASP A 938 9.87 45.91 -28.62
C ASP A 938 10.90 45.11 -29.43
N GLY A 939 12.20 45.38 -29.23
CA GLY A 939 13.31 44.72 -29.91
C GLY A 939 14.01 43.67 -29.03
N VAL A 940 13.60 43.47 -27.78
CA VAL A 940 14.35 42.68 -26.79
C VAL A 940 14.52 41.21 -27.19
N PHE A 941 13.52 40.63 -27.86
CA PHE A 941 13.55 39.25 -28.36
C PHE A 941 14.10 39.12 -29.79
N ASP A 942 14.35 40.23 -30.49
CA ASP A 942 14.88 40.15 -31.86
C ASP A 942 16.35 39.70 -31.84
N LYS A 943 16.65 38.68 -32.65
CA LYS A 943 17.95 38.00 -32.71
C LYS A 943 18.40 37.45 -31.35
N LEU A 944 17.46 37.06 -30.49
CA LEU A 944 17.76 36.44 -29.20
C LEU A 944 18.07 34.96 -29.39
N MET A 945 19.20 34.50 -28.87
CA MET A 945 19.57 33.07 -28.85
C MET A 945 19.63 32.57 -27.42
N VAL A 946 18.65 31.77 -26.99
CA VAL A 946 18.57 31.24 -25.62
C VAL A 946 17.92 29.86 -25.64
N PRO A 947 17.95 29.08 -24.55
CA PRO A 947 17.13 27.89 -24.42
C PRO A 947 15.64 28.26 -24.52
N ARG A 948 14.84 27.38 -25.13
CA ARG A 948 13.39 27.57 -25.31
C ARG A 948 12.69 27.83 -23.98
N SER A 949 13.04 27.07 -22.94
CA SER A 949 12.52 27.26 -21.60
C SER A 949 12.79 28.68 -21.06
N TRP A 950 13.97 29.25 -21.31
CA TRP A 950 14.31 30.61 -20.88
C TRP A 950 13.50 31.64 -21.66
N ALA A 951 13.36 31.47 -22.98
CA ALA A 951 12.57 32.37 -23.81
C ALA A 951 11.11 32.44 -23.31
N VAL A 952 10.49 31.28 -23.04
CA VAL A 952 9.13 31.21 -22.48
C VAL A 952 9.05 31.87 -21.10
N ASP A 953 10.00 31.59 -20.20
CA ASP A 953 10.00 32.16 -18.85
C ASP A 953 10.13 33.70 -18.89
N LEU A 954 10.98 34.22 -19.78
CA LEU A 954 11.19 35.66 -19.97
C LEU A 954 9.95 36.37 -20.53
N ILE A 955 9.19 35.71 -21.41
CA ILE A 955 7.93 36.27 -21.94
C ILE A 955 6.84 36.29 -20.86
N LYS A 956 6.73 35.21 -20.08
CA LYS A 956 5.70 35.07 -19.03
C LYS A 956 6.00 35.91 -17.78
N SER A 957 7.27 36.19 -17.50
CA SER A 957 7.69 36.95 -16.34
C SER A 957 7.50 38.45 -16.53
N SER A 958 6.88 39.15 -15.55
CA SER A 958 6.92 40.62 -15.56
C SER A 958 8.36 41.14 -15.56
N PRO A 959 8.66 42.14 -16.40
CA PRO A 959 10.00 42.68 -16.53
C PRO A 959 10.46 43.33 -15.22
N LEU A 960 11.75 43.23 -14.93
CA LEU A 960 12.39 44.04 -13.89
C LEU A 960 12.39 45.52 -14.31
N PRO A 961 12.30 46.47 -13.37
CA PRO A 961 12.60 47.87 -13.65
C PRO A 961 14.05 48.00 -14.14
N ALA A 962 14.38 49.10 -14.83
CA ALA A 962 15.72 49.34 -15.34
C ALA A 962 16.79 49.18 -14.23
N GLN A 963 17.70 48.24 -14.45
CA GLN A 963 18.68 47.85 -13.44
C GLN A 963 19.97 48.67 -13.50
N GLN A 964 20.56 48.95 -12.34
CA GLN A 964 21.77 49.76 -12.16
C GLN A 964 22.88 48.97 -11.46
N GLY A 965 24.14 49.33 -11.73
CA GLY A 965 25.31 48.76 -11.04
C GLY A 965 25.58 47.28 -11.38
N ILE A 966 25.18 46.80 -12.56
CA ILE A 966 25.48 45.43 -13.00
C ILE A 966 26.95 45.36 -13.44
N HIS A 967 27.77 44.66 -12.66
CA HIS A 967 29.15 44.37 -13.00
C HIS A 967 29.27 42.95 -13.58
N LEU A 968 29.35 42.86 -14.92
CA LEU A 968 29.42 41.56 -15.62
C LEU A 968 30.65 40.74 -15.23
N ARG A 969 31.78 41.40 -14.94
CA ARG A 969 33.02 40.74 -14.52
C ARG A 969 32.81 39.95 -13.22
N ASP A 970 32.26 40.59 -12.18
CA ASP A 970 31.99 39.96 -10.89
C ASP A 970 31.10 38.72 -11.04
N PHE A 971 30.09 38.80 -11.92
CA PHE A 971 29.24 37.65 -12.20
C PHE A 971 30.00 36.52 -12.90
N PHE A 972 30.83 36.82 -13.89
CA PHE A 972 31.67 35.82 -14.53
C PHE A 972 32.66 35.17 -13.55
N ASP A 973 33.26 35.94 -12.64
CA ASP A 973 34.16 35.42 -11.61
C ASP A 973 33.46 34.41 -10.69
N VAL A 974 32.21 34.69 -10.31
CA VAL A 974 31.35 33.72 -9.60
C VAL A 974 31.16 32.45 -10.42
N LEU A 975 30.81 32.56 -11.70
CA LEU A 975 30.57 31.41 -12.57
C LEU A 975 31.85 30.56 -12.77
N TYR A 976 32.99 31.19 -12.98
CA TYR A 976 34.29 30.50 -13.08
C TYR A 976 34.63 29.77 -11.79
N LYS A 977 34.39 30.39 -10.64
CA LYS A 977 34.66 29.77 -9.35
C LYS A 977 33.73 28.59 -9.06
N VAL A 978 32.48 28.64 -9.52
CA VAL A 978 31.55 27.51 -9.48
C VAL A 978 32.04 26.35 -10.36
N LEU A 979 32.57 26.62 -11.56
CA LEU A 979 33.17 25.58 -12.42
C LEU A 979 34.35 24.90 -11.72
N GLU A 980 35.22 25.67 -11.08
CA GLU A 980 36.30 25.13 -10.25
C GLU A 980 35.77 24.27 -9.11
N GLY A 981 34.74 24.72 -8.40
CA GLY A 981 34.11 23.97 -7.30
C GLY A 981 33.54 22.62 -7.73
N PHE A 982 32.93 22.53 -8.92
CA PHE A 982 32.46 21.24 -9.44
C PHE A 982 33.58 20.32 -9.90
N ARG A 983 34.66 20.89 -10.45
CA ARG A 983 35.83 20.11 -10.90
C ARG A 983 36.64 19.56 -9.72
N CYS A 984 36.96 20.42 -8.76
CA CYS A 984 37.70 20.10 -7.53
C CYS A 984 36.79 19.52 -6.44
N PHE A 985 35.63 18.96 -6.80
CA PHE A 985 34.68 18.46 -5.83
C PHE A 985 35.26 17.27 -5.06
N GLU A 986 35.32 17.42 -3.74
CA GLU A 986 35.72 16.39 -2.80
C GLU A 986 34.54 16.03 -1.88
N PRO A 987 34.14 14.73 -1.81
CA PRO A 987 33.12 14.27 -0.88
C PRO A 987 33.43 14.65 0.57
N GLY A 988 32.49 15.34 1.23
CA GLY A 988 32.57 15.66 2.67
C GLY A 988 33.31 16.95 3.03
N SER A 989 34.18 17.48 2.17
CA SER A 989 34.86 18.77 2.34
C SER A 989 34.25 19.89 1.48
N SER A 990 33.59 19.56 0.37
CA SER A 990 32.95 20.52 -0.51
C SER A 990 31.73 21.21 0.13
N PRO A 991 31.58 22.54 0.01
CA PRO A 991 30.38 23.26 0.42
C PRO A 991 29.18 22.99 -0.51
N LEU A 992 29.44 22.60 -1.77
CA LEU A 992 28.42 22.21 -2.72
C LEU A 992 27.98 20.78 -2.44
N TYR A 993 26.68 20.52 -2.36
CA TYR A 993 26.14 19.17 -2.12
C TYR A 993 24.91 18.86 -3.00
N ALA A 994 24.46 17.60 -2.98
CA ALA A 994 23.22 17.16 -3.62
C ALA A 994 22.14 16.88 -2.56
N PHE A 995 20.88 17.19 -2.85
CA PHE A 995 19.78 16.96 -1.91
C PHE A 995 19.64 15.48 -1.52
N ASN A 996 19.77 14.60 -2.52
CA ASN A 996 19.69 13.15 -2.35
C ASN A 996 21.07 12.51 -2.59
N GLY A 997 21.79 12.18 -1.50
CA GLY A 997 23.04 11.42 -1.56
C GLY A 997 24.26 12.22 -2.01
N LEU A 998 25.22 11.54 -2.64
CA LEU A 998 26.47 12.16 -3.09
C LEU A 998 26.31 12.85 -4.45
N LEU A 999 26.93 14.02 -4.61
CA LEU A 999 27.01 14.73 -5.88
C LEU A 999 27.96 14.00 -6.86
N GLY A 1000 27.43 12.98 -7.54
CA GLY A 1000 28.19 12.13 -8.46
C GLY A 1000 28.74 12.86 -9.69
N LEU A 1001 29.82 12.33 -10.28
CA LEU A 1001 30.55 12.90 -11.41
C LEU A 1001 29.65 13.28 -12.60
N ARG A 1002 28.62 12.48 -12.89
CA ARG A 1002 27.68 12.73 -13.99
C ARG A 1002 26.83 13.97 -13.75
N VAL A 1003 26.25 14.12 -12.54
CA VAL A 1003 25.47 15.29 -12.18
C VAL A 1003 26.36 16.54 -12.20
N ARG A 1004 27.58 16.46 -11.63
CA ARG A 1004 28.57 17.55 -11.71
C ARG A 1004 28.85 17.98 -13.14
N SER A 1005 29.06 17.02 -14.04
CA SER A 1005 29.35 17.31 -15.46
C SER A 1005 28.16 17.96 -16.17
N VAL A 1006 26.93 17.59 -15.84
CA VAL A 1006 25.72 18.27 -16.34
C VAL A 1006 25.65 19.72 -15.85
N LEU A 1007 25.90 19.95 -14.56
CA LEU A 1007 25.92 21.30 -13.99
C LEU A 1007 27.05 22.17 -14.58
N ILE A 1008 28.22 21.59 -14.85
CA ILE A 1008 29.32 22.25 -15.57
C ILE A 1008 28.87 22.69 -16.97
N MET A 1009 28.23 21.81 -17.75
CA MET A 1009 27.73 22.16 -19.08
C MET A 1009 26.71 23.32 -19.01
N ARG A 1010 25.83 23.32 -18.00
CA ARG A 1010 24.85 24.39 -17.78
C ARG A 1010 25.50 25.74 -17.49
N ILE A 1011 26.51 25.77 -16.62
CA ILE A 1011 27.27 27.00 -16.34
C ILE A 1011 28.07 27.46 -17.57
N CYS A 1012 28.72 26.55 -18.31
CA CYS A 1012 29.40 26.91 -19.56
C CYS A 1012 28.42 27.49 -20.59
N ARG A 1013 27.24 26.87 -20.75
CA ARG A 1013 26.16 27.36 -21.60
C ARG A 1013 25.72 28.76 -21.16
N LEU A 1014 25.52 28.98 -19.87
CA LEU A 1014 25.15 30.29 -19.31
C LEU A 1014 26.19 31.37 -19.66
N ILE A 1015 27.48 31.12 -19.40
CA ILE A 1015 28.57 32.07 -19.70
C ILE A 1015 28.56 32.45 -21.19
N VAL A 1016 28.51 31.43 -22.06
CA VAL A 1016 28.53 31.62 -23.51
C VAL A 1016 27.33 32.39 -24.01
N LEU A 1017 26.13 32.09 -23.50
CA LEU A 1017 24.90 32.76 -23.91
C LEU A 1017 24.85 34.21 -23.43
N ILE A 1018 25.35 34.53 -22.23
CA ILE A 1018 25.47 35.92 -21.78
C ILE A 1018 26.38 36.68 -22.73
N ALA A 1019 27.58 36.17 -23.00
CA ALA A 1019 28.53 36.83 -23.89
C ALA A 1019 28.09 36.88 -25.36
N HIS A 1020 27.30 35.92 -25.83
CA HIS A 1020 26.73 35.94 -27.18
C HIS A 1020 25.62 36.97 -27.34
N ASN A 1021 24.74 37.09 -26.34
CA ASN A 1021 23.57 37.98 -26.39
C ASN A 1021 23.84 39.41 -25.91
N THR A 1022 25.03 39.66 -25.37
CA THR A 1022 25.53 41.00 -25.03
C THR A 1022 26.55 41.45 -26.07
N SER A 1023 26.73 42.75 -26.26
CA SER A 1023 27.67 43.32 -27.26
C SER A 1023 29.13 43.25 -26.83
N ILE A 1024 29.55 42.11 -26.27
CA ILE A 1024 30.94 41.88 -25.88
C ILE A 1024 31.81 41.73 -27.14
N PRO A 1025 32.91 42.52 -27.28
CA PRO A 1025 33.86 42.41 -28.38
C PRO A 1025 34.54 41.04 -28.45
N LEU A 1026 34.99 40.65 -29.64
CA LEU A 1026 35.65 39.35 -29.86
C LEU A 1026 36.89 39.12 -28.98
N PRO A 1027 37.78 40.10 -28.72
CA PRO A 1027 38.93 39.88 -27.82
C PRO A 1027 38.51 39.48 -26.40
N VAL A 1028 37.45 40.10 -25.86
CA VAL A 1028 36.94 39.78 -24.52
C VAL A 1028 36.24 38.42 -24.51
N LYS A 1029 35.56 38.05 -25.61
CA LYS A 1029 35.02 36.69 -25.79
C LYS A 1029 36.12 35.62 -25.76
N GLU A 1030 37.29 35.93 -26.32
CA GLU A 1030 38.44 35.05 -26.31
C GLU A 1030 39.06 34.92 -24.90
N GLU A 1031 39.11 36.01 -24.13
CA GLU A 1031 39.46 35.97 -22.70
C GLU A 1031 38.49 35.09 -21.89
N ILE A 1032 37.17 35.19 -22.15
CA ILE A 1032 36.14 34.35 -21.53
C ILE A 1032 36.37 32.87 -21.86
N ARG A 1033 36.68 32.54 -23.12
CA ARG A 1033 37.01 31.16 -23.54
C ARG A 1033 38.21 30.63 -22.75
N GLN A 1034 39.28 31.43 -22.65
CA GLN A 1034 40.47 31.06 -21.89
C GLN A 1034 40.17 30.90 -20.39
N ALA A 1035 39.31 31.74 -19.82
CA ALA A 1035 38.88 31.60 -18.42
C ALA A 1035 38.13 30.28 -18.19
N ILE A 1036 37.16 29.92 -19.03
CA ILE A 1036 36.46 28.63 -18.96
C ILE A 1036 37.45 27.47 -19.05
N ALA A 1037 38.36 27.50 -20.03
CA ALA A 1037 39.37 26.46 -20.21
C ALA A 1037 40.28 26.32 -18.97
N ARG A 1038 40.69 27.44 -18.36
CA ARG A 1038 41.48 27.45 -17.11
C ARG A 1038 40.70 26.88 -15.93
N SER A 1039 39.45 27.30 -15.73
CA SER A 1039 38.61 26.78 -14.64
C SER A 1039 38.38 25.28 -14.75
N LEU A 1040 38.35 24.74 -15.98
CA LEU A 1040 38.16 23.31 -16.24
C LEU A 1040 39.46 22.50 -16.39
N GLY A 1041 40.61 23.13 -16.65
CA GLY A 1041 41.87 22.49 -17.03
C GLY A 1041 42.84 22.13 -15.90
N GLY A 1042 42.43 22.21 -14.63
CA GLY A 1042 43.29 21.91 -13.46
C GLY A 1042 43.15 20.48 -12.89
N PRO A 1043 43.76 20.18 -11.72
CA PRO A 1043 43.70 18.87 -11.06
C PRO A 1043 42.30 18.53 -10.51
N GLY A 1044 41.65 17.47 -11.01
CA GLY A 1044 40.30 17.04 -10.61
C GLY A 1044 39.62 16.20 -11.69
N GLU A 1045 38.40 15.74 -11.44
CA GLU A 1045 37.67 14.86 -12.37
C GLU A 1045 36.45 15.56 -13.00
N VAL A 1046 36.37 15.46 -14.32
CA VAL A 1046 35.19 15.83 -15.13
C VAL A 1046 34.92 14.70 -16.11
N LEU A 1047 33.64 14.37 -16.36
CA LEU A 1047 33.30 13.34 -17.33
C LEU A 1047 33.63 13.81 -18.76
N THR A 1048 34.71 13.27 -19.33
CA THR A 1048 35.26 13.69 -20.63
C THR A 1048 34.23 13.59 -21.76
N SER A 1049 33.35 12.59 -21.73
CA SER A 1049 32.30 12.41 -22.75
C SER A 1049 31.31 13.58 -22.83
N LEU A 1050 31.11 14.33 -21.73
CA LEU A 1050 30.20 15.48 -21.70
C LEU A 1050 30.93 16.83 -21.86
N CYS A 1051 32.09 16.98 -21.22
CA CYS A 1051 32.75 18.29 -21.11
C CYS A 1051 33.93 18.48 -22.08
N SER A 1052 34.37 17.45 -22.81
CA SER A 1052 35.55 17.54 -23.70
C SER A 1052 35.44 18.63 -24.76
N ARG A 1053 34.25 18.88 -25.32
CA ARG A 1053 34.03 19.93 -26.32
C ARG A 1053 34.27 21.33 -25.76
N PHE A 1054 33.92 21.56 -24.48
CA PHE A 1054 34.18 22.83 -23.80
C PHE A 1054 35.67 22.99 -23.45
N LEU A 1055 36.32 21.91 -23.03
CA LEU A 1055 37.75 21.88 -22.71
C LEU A 1055 38.65 22.12 -23.93
N ARG A 1056 38.28 21.54 -25.08
CA ARG A 1056 39.09 21.55 -26.31
C ARG A 1056 38.76 22.70 -27.26
N ALA A 1057 37.82 23.58 -26.90
CA ALA A 1057 37.46 24.71 -27.74
C ALA A 1057 38.63 25.69 -27.86
N ASP A 1058 39.23 25.76 -29.04
CA ASP A 1058 40.39 26.61 -29.38
C ASP A 1058 40.01 28.04 -29.77
N SER A 1059 38.73 28.27 -30.07
CA SER A 1059 38.19 29.53 -30.56
C SER A 1059 36.81 29.80 -29.96
N TRP A 1060 36.38 31.06 -29.96
CA TRP A 1060 35.01 31.43 -29.57
C TRP A 1060 33.93 30.66 -30.36
N THR A 1061 34.16 30.45 -31.67
CA THR A 1061 33.27 29.66 -32.52
C THR A 1061 33.24 28.19 -32.10
N GLY A 1062 34.39 27.60 -31.76
CA GLY A 1062 34.48 26.26 -31.19
C GLY A 1062 33.69 26.12 -29.89
N LEU A 1063 33.74 27.12 -29.03
CA LEU A 1063 33.00 27.15 -27.77
C LEU A 1063 31.48 27.29 -27.98
N LEU A 1064 31.06 28.14 -28.91
CA LEU A 1064 29.65 28.24 -29.31
C LEU A 1064 29.15 26.93 -29.93
N ASN A 1065 29.98 26.24 -30.73
CA ASN A 1065 29.66 24.92 -31.26
C ASN A 1065 29.57 23.85 -30.16
N ALA A 1066 30.38 23.94 -29.09
CA ALA A 1066 30.25 23.07 -27.93
C ALA A 1066 28.89 23.21 -27.24
N VAL A 1067 28.36 24.44 -27.15
CA VAL A 1067 26.99 24.70 -26.65
C VAL A 1067 25.93 24.11 -27.58
N ARG A 1068 26.06 24.32 -28.90
CA ARG A 1068 25.11 23.80 -29.90
C ARG A 1068 25.05 22.28 -29.95
N CYS A 1069 26.20 21.62 -29.83
CA CYS A 1069 26.29 20.17 -29.91
C CYS A 1069 26.21 19.50 -28.53
N SER A 1070 25.85 20.25 -27.49
CA SER A 1070 25.68 19.72 -26.13
C SER A 1070 24.41 18.87 -26.01
N PRO A 1071 24.40 17.81 -25.18
CA PRO A 1071 23.17 17.10 -24.80
C PRO A 1071 22.10 17.98 -24.14
N LEU A 1072 22.43 19.21 -23.73
CA LEU A 1072 21.45 20.19 -23.22
C LEU A 1072 20.61 20.85 -24.34
N ASN A 1073 21.08 20.83 -25.59
CA ASN A 1073 20.41 21.48 -26.72
C ASN A 1073 19.35 20.56 -27.35
N ARG A 1074 18.36 20.15 -26.56
CA ARG A 1074 17.25 19.31 -27.00
C ARG A 1074 16.07 19.39 -26.05
N GLY A 1075 14.94 18.88 -26.52
CA GLY A 1075 13.70 18.80 -25.78
C GLY A 1075 13.19 20.14 -25.27
N ALA A 1076 12.80 20.22 -24.00
CA ALA A 1076 12.27 21.47 -23.42
C ALA A 1076 13.28 22.63 -23.38
N ASP A 1077 14.57 22.31 -23.51
CA ASP A 1077 15.68 23.25 -23.40
C ASP A 1077 16.50 23.38 -24.70
N GLU A 1078 15.90 23.01 -25.83
CA GLU A 1078 16.45 23.27 -27.17
C GLU A 1078 16.77 24.76 -27.36
N LEU A 1079 17.83 25.09 -28.09
CA LEU A 1079 18.19 26.47 -28.42
C LEU A 1079 17.23 26.99 -29.49
N VAL A 1080 16.68 28.16 -29.20
CA VAL A 1080 15.85 28.91 -30.12
C VAL A 1080 16.54 30.21 -30.52
N TYR A 1081 16.37 30.58 -31.78
CA TYR A 1081 16.77 31.87 -32.32
C TYR A 1081 15.53 32.64 -32.74
N SER A 1082 15.14 33.62 -31.94
CA SER A 1082 13.97 34.46 -32.22
C SER A 1082 14.34 35.58 -33.19
N PHE A 1083 13.55 35.75 -34.24
CA PHE A 1083 13.78 36.76 -35.28
C PHE A 1083 12.49 37.51 -35.58
N ARG A 1084 12.50 38.84 -35.40
CA ARG A 1084 11.33 39.67 -35.70
C ARG A 1084 11.22 39.83 -37.20
N HIS A 1085 10.06 39.46 -37.76
CA HIS A 1085 9.78 39.58 -39.18
C HIS A 1085 9.91 41.04 -39.64
N ARG A 1086 10.62 41.24 -40.75
CA ARG A 1086 10.76 42.52 -41.44
C ARG A 1086 10.78 42.24 -42.93
N GLU A 1087 10.01 43.01 -43.69
CA GLU A 1087 9.95 42.87 -45.16
C GLU A 1087 11.37 42.87 -45.77
N GLY A 1088 11.63 41.90 -46.65
CA GLY A 1088 12.90 41.76 -47.36
C GLY A 1088 14.10 41.24 -46.54
N LYS A 1089 13.90 40.81 -45.28
CA LYS A 1089 14.98 40.22 -44.45
C LYS A 1089 14.62 38.80 -44.02
N SER A 1090 15.45 37.83 -44.42
CA SER A 1090 15.38 36.45 -43.92
C SER A 1090 16.31 36.26 -42.72
N PRO A 1091 15.93 35.44 -41.72
CA PRO A 1091 16.86 35.05 -40.66
C PRO A 1091 17.99 34.17 -41.23
N PRO A 1092 19.18 34.18 -40.62
CA PRO A 1092 20.22 33.21 -40.95
C PRO A 1092 19.78 31.79 -40.57
N THR A 1093 20.08 30.81 -41.42
CA THR A 1093 19.99 29.40 -41.06
C THR A 1093 21.15 29.06 -40.14
N ILE A 1094 20.85 28.61 -38.92
CA ILE A 1094 21.86 28.26 -37.92
C ILE A 1094 21.72 26.77 -37.58
N THR A 1095 22.74 25.99 -37.92
CA THR A 1095 22.77 24.53 -37.69
C THR A 1095 22.54 24.19 -36.22
N LEU A 1096 21.70 23.18 -35.95
CA LEU A 1096 21.31 22.71 -34.61
C LEU A 1096 20.57 23.76 -33.75
N ILE A 1097 20.04 24.82 -34.33
CA ILE A 1097 19.26 25.84 -33.61
C ILE A 1097 17.92 26.03 -34.32
N ARG A 1098 16.83 26.03 -33.55
CA ARG A 1098 15.50 26.25 -34.08
C ARG A 1098 15.25 27.75 -34.26
N THR A 1099 15.08 28.19 -35.49
CA THR A 1099 14.71 29.58 -35.81
C THR A 1099 13.20 29.77 -35.65
N ILE A 1100 12.80 30.85 -34.96
CA ILE A 1100 11.41 31.24 -34.74
C ILE A 1100 11.21 32.64 -35.29
N ILE A 1101 10.35 32.77 -36.30
CA ILE A 1101 9.99 34.04 -36.91
C ILE A 1101 8.68 34.51 -36.28
N TYR A 1102 8.61 35.77 -35.86
CA TYR A 1102 7.43 36.34 -35.22
C TYR A 1102 7.24 37.80 -35.61
N ASN A 1103 6.00 38.30 -35.60
CA ASN A 1103 5.67 39.71 -35.76
C ASN A 1103 5.52 40.39 -34.40
N ASP A 1104 4.76 39.76 -33.51
CA ASP A 1104 4.41 40.26 -32.19
C ASP A 1104 4.86 39.35 -31.05
N ILE A 1105 5.25 39.95 -29.92
CA ILE A 1105 5.72 39.20 -28.74
C ILE A 1105 4.57 38.41 -28.11
N ASN A 1106 3.39 39.03 -27.99
CA ASN A 1106 2.17 38.39 -27.49
C ASN A 1106 1.02 38.61 -28.50
N PRO A 1107 0.21 37.60 -28.82
CA PRO A 1107 0.27 36.20 -28.35
C PRO A 1107 1.17 35.28 -29.20
N GLU A 1108 1.66 35.75 -30.36
CA GLU A 1108 2.29 34.91 -31.39
C GLU A 1108 3.59 34.24 -30.91
N LEU A 1109 4.62 35.00 -30.54
CA LEU A 1109 5.90 34.44 -30.09
C LEU A 1109 5.73 33.54 -28.85
N ALA A 1110 4.85 33.93 -27.92
CA ALA A 1110 4.50 33.12 -26.75
C ALA A 1110 3.92 31.75 -27.14
N THR A 1111 3.03 31.72 -28.14
CA THR A 1111 2.39 30.49 -28.63
C THR A 1111 3.39 29.59 -29.35
N LEU A 1112 4.22 30.16 -30.23
CA LEU A 1112 5.26 29.42 -30.97
C LEU A 1112 6.31 28.77 -30.04
N LEU A 1113 6.57 29.39 -28.90
CA LEU A 1113 7.50 28.90 -27.89
C LEU A 1113 6.85 27.96 -26.86
N SER A 1114 5.51 27.92 -26.75
CA SER A 1114 4.78 27.19 -25.70
C SER A 1114 5.24 25.74 -25.59
N LEU A 1115 5.50 25.29 -24.37
CA LEU A 1115 5.91 23.92 -24.06
C LEU A 1115 4.72 23.00 -23.75
N VAL A 1116 3.52 23.57 -23.65
CA VAL A 1116 2.25 22.88 -23.41
C VAL A 1116 1.35 23.09 -24.62
N GLU A 1117 0.52 22.10 -24.94
CA GLU A 1117 -0.45 22.21 -26.02
C GLU A 1117 -1.41 23.37 -25.76
N PRO A 1118 -1.66 24.24 -26.76
CA PRO A 1118 -2.62 25.31 -26.61
C PRO A 1118 -4.02 24.75 -26.32
N ASP A 1119 -4.83 25.47 -25.54
CA ASP A 1119 -6.25 25.20 -25.44
C ASP A 1119 -6.86 25.33 -26.83
N ALA A 1120 -7.28 24.20 -27.41
CA ALA A 1120 -8.08 24.19 -28.62
C ALA A 1120 -9.44 24.82 -28.29
N THR A 1121 -9.52 26.15 -28.34
CA THR A 1121 -10.79 26.79 -28.70
C THR A 1121 -10.99 26.49 -30.18
N PRO A 1122 -12.02 25.70 -30.58
CA PRO A 1122 -12.29 25.49 -31.98
C PRO A 1122 -12.80 26.82 -32.53
N ASP A 1123 -11.96 27.54 -33.27
CA ASP A 1123 -12.44 28.61 -34.13
C ASP A 1123 -12.94 27.94 -35.42
N PRO A 1124 -14.26 27.93 -35.73
CA PRO A 1124 -14.80 27.16 -36.85
C PRO A 1124 -14.47 27.74 -38.23
N LYS A 1125 -13.47 28.64 -38.36
CA LYS A 1125 -13.16 29.38 -39.59
C LYS A 1125 -11.67 29.55 -39.88
N SER A 1126 -10.83 28.54 -39.62
CA SER A 1126 -9.51 28.49 -40.23
C SER A 1126 -9.32 27.22 -41.06
N GLU A 1127 -9.17 27.40 -42.38
CA GLU A 1127 -8.79 26.32 -43.29
C GLU A 1127 -7.37 25.81 -42.96
N PRO A 1128 -7.11 24.51 -43.14
CA PRO A 1128 -5.88 23.89 -42.68
C PRO A 1128 -4.70 24.32 -43.56
N SER A 1129 -3.79 25.11 -42.99
CA SER A 1129 -2.48 25.32 -43.58
C SER A 1129 -1.64 24.06 -43.36
N VAL A 1130 -1.45 23.29 -44.42
CA VAL A 1130 -0.59 22.10 -44.47
C VAL A 1130 0.85 22.52 -44.16
N HIS A 1131 1.33 22.26 -42.96
CA HIS A 1131 2.76 22.25 -42.69
C HIS A 1131 3.31 20.85 -43.00
N GLN A 1132 3.99 20.74 -44.14
CA GLN A 1132 4.78 19.56 -44.50
C GLN A 1132 5.84 19.30 -43.41
N ALA A 1133 5.68 18.20 -42.69
CA ALA A 1133 6.75 17.61 -41.90
C ALA A 1133 7.83 17.10 -42.84
N GLN A 1134 8.99 17.76 -42.88
CA GLN A 1134 10.18 17.19 -43.48
C GLN A 1134 10.88 16.31 -42.42
N GLU A 1135 10.69 15.00 -42.54
CA GLU A 1135 11.58 14.00 -41.94
C GLU A 1135 12.98 14.18 -42.55
N TYR A 1136 13.96 14.55 -41.72
CA TYR A 1136 15.36 14.51 -42.10
C TYR A 1136 15.99 13.23 -41.53
N LEU A 1137 16.15 12.24 -42.40
CA LEU A 1137 17.06 11.11 -42.21
C LEU A 1137 18.50 11.65 -42.24
N TYR A 1138 19.30 11.37 -41.21
CA TYR A 1138 20.73 11.68 -41.21
C TYR A 1138 21.48 10.65 -42.07
N THR A 1139 22.18 11.13 -43.10
CA THR A 1139 23.36 10.45 -43.64
C THR A 1139 24.53 11.43 -43.64
N ASP A 1140 25.61 11.02 -42.96
CA ASP A 1140 26.89 11.70 -42.92
C ASP A 1140 27.51 11.77 -44.32
N THR A 1141 27.72 12.97 -44.88
CA THR A 1141 28.98 13.35 -45.56
C THR A 1141 28.97 14.79 -46.11
N GLU A 1142 30.14 15.41 -46.01
CA GLU A 1142 30.76 16.40 -46.90
C GLU A 1142 30.47 17.92 -46.79
N ILE A 1143 31.61 18.60 -46.63
CA ILE A 1143 31.91 20.02 -46.81
C ILE A 1143 32.27 20.22 -48.29
N ALA A 1144 31.75 21.26 -48.96
CA ALA A 1144 32.54 22.27 -49.70
C ALA A 1144 31.72 23.12 -50.71
N THR A 1145 32.14 24.38 -50.80
CA THR A 1145 32.22 25.27 -52.00
C THR A 1145 30.99 26.01 -52.57
N ILE A 1146 31.13 27.35 -52.53
CA ILE A 1146 31.08 28.32 -53.65
C ILE A 1146 29.74 28.99 -54.05
N GLU A 1147 29.68 30.27 -53.65
CA GLU A 1147 29.49 31.50 -54.44
C GLU A 1147 28.20 31.88 -55.21
N LEU A 1148 27.88 33.16 -54.95
CA LEU A 1148 27.55 34.26 -55.87
C LEU A 1148 26.16 34.37 -56.56
N THR A 1149 25.51 35.45 -56.10
CA THR A 1149 25.03 36.62 -56.87
C THR A 1149 23.57 36.76 -57.33
N GLN A 1150 23.19 38.05 -57.23
CA GLN A 1150 22.33 38.84 -58.11
C GLN A 1150 20.82 38.85 -57.78
N THR A 1151 20.35 39.86 -57.04
CA THR A 1151 19.91 41.21 -57.49
C THR A 1151 18.63 41.21 -58.32
N LYS A 1152 17.59 41.89 -57.78
CA LYS A 1152 16.64 42.79 -58.47
C LYS A 1152 15.74 43.42 -57.37
N THR A 1153 15.99 44.65 -56.90
CA THR A 1153 15.61 45.99 -57.42
C THR A 1153 14.12 46.27 -57.60
N ALA A 1154 13.72 47.36 -56.93
CA ALA A 1154 12.62 48.31 -57.21
C ALA A 1154 11.20 47.77 -56.95
N SER A 1155 10.22 48.52 -56.46
CA SER A 1155 9.97 49.95 -56.14
C SER A 1155 8.66 49.93 -55.33
N GLY A 1156 8.35 50.75 -54.34
CA GLY A 1156 8.38 52.21 -54.32
C GLY A 1156 7.03 52.74 -53.81
N ALA A 1157 7.08 53.91 -53.17
CA ALA A 1157 5.98 54.80 -52.73
C ALA A 1157 5.15 54.35 -51.51
N ASN A 1158 5.41 54.89 -50.31
CA ASN A 1158 4.98 56.20 -49.78
C ASN A 1158 3.45 56.43 -49.89
N VAL A 1159 2.79 56.65 -48.76
CA VAL A 1159 2.45 57.99 -48.24
C VAL A 1159 1.67 57.87 -46.92
N SER A 1160 2.18 58.61 -45.95
CA SER A 1160 1.62 59.07 -44.67
C SER A 1160 0.11 59.29 -44.58
N LYS A 1161 -0.46 59.07 -43.38
CA LYS A 1161 -0.98 60.13 -42.49
C LYS A 1161 -1.71 59.54 -41.27
N SER A 1162 -1.16 59.78 -40.08
CA SER A 1162 -1.92 60.02 -38.85
C SER A 1162 -2.61 61.39 -38.97
N PRO A 1163 -3.73 61.68 -38.27
CA PRO A 1163 -3.68 61.89 -36.81
C PRO A 1163 -4.94 61.54 -35.98
N ASN A 1164 -4.67 61.21 -34.71
CA ASN A 1164 -5.35 61.56 -33.45
C ASN A 1164 -6.88 61.52 -33.23
N LEU A 1165 -7.18 61.04 -32.01
CA LEU A 1165 -8.25 61.40 -31.07
C LEU A 1165 -9.66 60.85 -31.35
N ILE A 1166 -10.12 59.93 -30.48
CA ILE A 1166 -11.05 60.25 -29.37
C ILE A 1166 -11.26 58.99 -28.50
N ARG A 1167 -11.19 59.24 -27.19
CA ARG A 1167 -11.53 58.39 -26.06
C ARG A 1167 -13.06 58.16 -26.02
N SER A 1168 -13.49 56.91 -25.93
CA SER A 1168 -14.84 56.56 -25.44
C SER A 1168 -14.72 55.43 -24.43
N GLU A 1169 -15.01 55.77 -23.18
CA GLU A 1169 -15.20 54.86 -22.06
C GLU A 1169 -16.45 53.99 -22.28
N SER A 1170 -16.36 52.71 -21.92
CA SER A 1170 -17.51 51.88 -21.58
C SER A 1170 -17.13 51.01 -20.38
N ASN A 1171 -17.54 51.50 -19.20
CA ASN A 1171 -17.56 50.79 -17.92
C ASN A 1171 -18.52 49.60 -17.95
N PHE A 1172 -18.23 48.53 -17.20
CA PHE A 1172 -19.14 47.72 -16.34
C PHE A 1172 -18.29 46.64 -15.61
N PRO A 1173 -18.73 46.05 -14.47
CA PRO A 1173 -19.04 46.65 -13.17
C PRO A 1173 -18.22 46.01 -12.03
N SER A 1174 -17.89 46.82 -11.01
CA SER A 1174 -17.19 46.38 -9.78
C SER A 1174 -18.14 45.64 -8.82
N ALA A 1175 -17.73 44.46 -8.35
CA ALA A 1175 -18.38 43.74 -7.25
C ALA A 1175 -18.03 44.39 -5.88
N PRO A 1176 -18.87 44.21 -4.84
CA PRO A 1176 -19.01 45.16 -3.75
C PRO A 1176 -17.91 45.07 -2.68
N GLN A 1177 -17.40 46.23 -2.27
CA GLN A 1177 -16.57 46.37 -1.08
C GLN A 1177 -17.46 46.21 0.17
N ILE A 1178 -17.17 45.20 0.99
CA ILE A 1178 -17.71 45.09 2.34
C ILE A 1178 -16.85 45.99 3.24
N GLU A 1179 -17.36 47.17 3.57
CA GLU A 1179 -16.77 48.02 4.60
C GLU A 1179 -16.97 47.40 6.00
N PRO A 1180 -15.95 47.38 6.86
CA PRO A 1180 -16.13 47.05 8.26
C PRO A 1180 -16.89 48.20 8.96
N LYS A 1181 -18.15 47.95 9.29
CA LYS A 1181 -18.96 48.84 10.12
C LYS A 1181 -18.34 48.93 11.52
N ARG A 1182 -17.78 50.11 11.81
CA ARG A 1182 -17.26 50.61 13.11
C ARG A 1182 -15.75 50.43 13.34
N SER A 1183 -15.06 51.56 13.37
CA SER A 1183 -13.70 51.69 13.92
C SER A 1183 -13.72 51.53 15.44
N LEU A 1184 -12.80 50.71 15.96
CA LEU A 1184 -12.60 50.54 17.40
C LEU A 1184 -12.21 51.87 18.06
N THR A 1185 -12.90 52.20 19.14
CA THR A 1185 -12.62 53.38 19.95
C THR A 1185 -11.32 53.20 20.74
N THR A 1186 -10.69 54.32 21.11
CA THR A 1186 -9.44 54.33 21.88
C THR A 1186 -9.56 53.63 23.23
N SER A 1187 -10.78 53.53 23.80
CA SER A 1187 -11.07 52.77 25.01
C SER A 1187 -11.11 51.26 24.76
N GLU A 1188 -11.69 50.80 23.64
CA GLU A 1188 -11.69 49.38 23.23
C GLU A 1188 -10.27 48.88 22.94
N ILE A 1189 -9.42 49.71 22.33
CA ILE A 1189 -7.99 49.41 22.12
C ILE A 1189 -7.23 49.32 23.45
N LYS A 1190 -7.57 50.16 24.44
CA LYS A 1190 -6.96 50.12 25.79
C LYS A 1190 -7.41 48.90 26.59
N SER A 1191 -8.68 48.50 26.47
CA SER A 1191 -9.23 47.27 27.07
C SER A 1191 -8.63 46.01 26.42
N GLY A 1192 -8.48 45.99 25.09
CA GLY A 1192 -7.79 44.91 24.37
C GLY A 1192 -6.33 44.75 24.78
N LYS A 1193 -5.60 45.86 24.99
CA LYS A 1193 -4.22 45.82 25.52
C LYS A 1193 -4.10 45.31 26.96
N LYS A 1194 -5.17 45.37 27.76
CA LYS A 1194 -5.21 44.79 29.12
C LYS A 1194 -5.52 43.28 29.14
N ILE A 1195 -6.14 42.74 28.10
CA ILE A 1195 -6.52 41.31 28.02
C ILE A 1195 -5.38 40.45 27.46
N ILE A 1196 -4.53 41.01 26.60
CA ILE A 1196 -3.39 40.34 25.97
C ILE A 1196 -2.35 39.77 26.97
N PRO A 1197 -2.04 40.40 28.12
CA PRO A 1197 -1.15 39.82 29.11
C PRO A 1197 -1.75 38.62 29.87
N CYS A 1198 -3.07 38.59 30.08
CA CYS A 1198 -3.74 37.47 30.74
C CYS A 1198 -3.78 36.21 29.85
N TYR A 1199 -3.89 36.40 28.52
CA TYR A 1199 -3.85 35.30 27.54
C TYR A 1199 -2.43 34.74 27.31
N LYS A 1200 -1.37 35.47 27.67
CA LYS A 1200 0.03 35.02 27.61
C LYS A 1200 0.48 34.22 28.83
N ARG A 1201 -0.37 34.08 29.87
CA ARG A 1201 -0.03 33.38 31.12
C ARG A 1201 -0.59 31.95 31.21
N TYR A 1202 -1.33 31.49 30.19
CA TYR A 1202 -1.90 30.14 30.08
C TYR A 1202 -1.51 29.46 28.75
N ARG A 1203 -0.28 29.70 28.28
CA ARG A 1203 0.29 28.98 27.13
C ARG A 1203 1.74 28.60 27.37
#